data_AF-A0AA39GXG8-F1
#
_entry.id   AF-A0AA39GXG8-F1
#
_cell.length_a   1.000
_cell.length_b   1.000
_cell.length_c   1.000
_cell.angle_alpha   90.00
_cell.angle_beta   90.00
_cell.angle_gamma   90.00
#
_symmetry.space_group_name_H-M   'P 1'
#
loop_
_entity.id
_entity.type
_entity.pdbx_description
1 polymer ?
#
loop_
_entity_poly.entity_id
_entity_poly.type
_entity_poly.pdbx_seq_one_letter_code
_entity_poly.pdbx_strand_id
1 'polypeptide(L)'
;MACSSFQQATLTVFVLLCLCGSPSVALPSIHEPHELSKNVTRDVAFPSTVEPILDVNSIDASGSSKIKIVNTCDESNSENWFIYCSGKLLEAVMTHRLYEDSKTFVDKPLAKDPNVTIAEFNRRFPMPIREINTNELTNFVNEHFLEEGTELQPCTIPDWKEDPLRLVTIADPVLRQWALELNGIWKNLCREMNPNIQTAPEKYSLLYVPNRFIVPGGRFREFYYWDAYWIIKGLLASGMHETTKLMISNFAHIVEKYGFVPNGGRVYYLQRSQPPLLTPMVYEYYEATRDADFVRTVLPTLEKELLFWDNHRKMNFTMNGKQYEVYQYRTDSNVPRPESYREDVEVTKQYTKESDKRRIWRDIASAAESGWDFSSRWFADHQNMKTIETTNVLPVDLNAFICWNMNILSYLYDEIGDEAHSDQYRTRMSRFRNTFQKVFYVREKSGWYDFNLRSKEHNFQFYPSIAIPLFTKCYHSMNHAQSDRLFNKMEQMGVLNYTGGIPTSLAKSTNQQWDFPNGWSPLNHMIIEGLRKSENSRMQEKAYRLAQKWVLSNYRVFTASGSMWEKYNVIGTQPKSGNGGEYEVQAGFGWTNGAILDLLSTYSDRLSFPSVNAPLLADRATRVLLAEQRPSSTAQVPSVLGATLLAVFALWLF
;
A
#
# COMPACT_ATOMS: atom_id res chain seq x y z
N MET A 1 -64.25 -9.22 -8.89
CA MET A 1 -64.61 -10.15 -9.98
C MET A 1 -63.84 -11.43 -9.70
N ALA A 2 -64.38 -12.32 -8.85
CA ALA A 2 -65.25 -13.46 -9.22
C ALA A 2 -64.49 -14.53 -10.01
N CYS A 3 -64.02 -15.57 -9.32
CA CYS A 3 -64.45 -17.00 -9.43
C CYS A 3 -63.58 -17.79 -10.44
N SER A 4 -63.15 -19.03 -10.26
CA SER A 4 -63.40 -20.14 -9.31
C SER A 4 -62.66 -21.35 -9.93
N SER A 5 -61.63 -21.97 -9.32
CA SER A 5 -61.64 -23.07 -8.33
C SER A 5 -61.85 -24.50 -8.87
N PHE A 6 -61.31 -25.47 -8.09
CA PHE A 6 -61.51 -26.94 -8.01
C PHE A 6 -60.42 -27.83 -8.63
N GLN A 7 -59.90 -28.90 -7.99
CA GLN A 7 -59.87 -29.48 -6.61
C GLN A 7 -58.91 -30.71 -6.76
N GLN A 8 -57.90 -30.98 -5.93
CA GLN A 8 -57.85 -31.41 -4.51
C GLN A 8 -58.30 -32.87 -4.25
N ALA A 9 -57.52 -33.53 -3.35
CA ALA A 9 -57.84 -34.63 -2.41
C ALA A 9 -56.85 -35.83 -2.54
N THR A 10 -56.28 -36.46 -1.50
CA THR A 10 -56.47 -36.47 -0.02
C THR A 10 -55.36 -37.41 0.57
N LEU A 11 -54.62 -37.06 1.65
CA LEU A 11 -54.85 -37.37 3.10
C LEU A 11 -54.38 -38.81 3.51
N THR A 12 -53.82 -39.20 4.68
CA THR A 12 -53.72 -38.68 6.08
C THR A 12 -52.77 -39.68 6.84
N VAL A 13 -51.76 -39.28 7.64
CA VAL A 13 -51.68 -39.05 9.12
C VAL A 13 -51.79 -40.27 10.07
N PHE A 14 -50.84 -40.39 11.02
CA PHE A 14 -50.91 -40.65 12.50
C PHE A 14 -49.50 -41.12 12.96
N VAL A 15 -48.67 -40.49 13.82
CA VAL A 15 -48.67 -39.86 15.17
C VAL A 15 -48.60 -40.84 16.38
N LEU A 16 -47.66 -40.52 17.30
CA LEU A 16 -47.37 -40.99 18.68
C LEU A 16 -46.48 -42.24 18.84
N LEU A 17 -45.67 -42.46 19.89
CA LEU A 17 -44.86 -41.72 20.89
C LEU A 17 -44.41 -42.78 21.93
N CYS A 18 -43.23 -42.59 22.53
CA CYS A 18 -42.79 -43.09 23.87
C CYS A 18 -42.17 -44.50 24.08
N LEU A 19 -40.86 -44.44 24.45
CA LEU A 19 -40.21 -44.89 25.70
C LEU A 19 -39.62 -46.32 25.87
N CYS A 20 -38.31 -46.27 26.22
CA CYS A 20 -37.53 -47.08 27.18
C CYS A 20 -36.99 -48.48 26.82
N GLY A 21 -35.67 -48.66 27.02
CA GLY A 21 -35.08 -49.88 27.57
C GLY A 21 -33.83 -50.42 26.86
N SER A 22 -32.65 -50.26 27.48
CA SER A 22 -31.39 -50.97 27.16
C SER A 22 -31.51 -52.49 27.39
N PRO A 23 -30.58 -53.33 26.85
CA PRO A 23 -29.39 -53.68 27.64
C PRO A 23 -28.07 -53.91 26.85
N SER A 24 -27.00 -54.02 27.63
CA SER A 24 -25.56 -54.18 27.38
C SER A 24 -25.07 -55.61 27.06
N VAL A 25 -23.80 -55.73 26.60
CA VAL A 25 -22.73 -56.78 26.83
C VAL A 25 -21.93 -57.03 25.51
N ALA A 26 -20.62 -57.29 25.40
CA ALA A 26 -19.34 -56.98 26.09
C ALA A 26 -18.15 -57.55 25.23
N LEU A 27 -17.06 -56.78 25.07
CA LEU A 27 -15.58 -57.06 25.04
C LEU A 27 -14.95 -58.25 24.24
N PRO A 28 -13.68 -58.14 23.72
CA PRO A 28 -12.44 -58.05 24.55
C PRO A 28 -11.28 -57.14 24.06
N SER A 29 -10.30 -56.97 24.96
CA SER A 29 -9.14 -56.06 24.97
C SER A 29 -7.80 -56.72 24.59
N ILE A 30 -6.68 -55.94 24.69
CA ILE A 30 -5.21 -56.26 24.78
C ILE A 30 -4.45 -55.42 23.71
N HIS A 31 -3.35 -54.65 23.90
CA HIS A 31 -2.31 -54.45 24.93
C HIS A 31 -1.70 -53.02 24.86
N GLU A 32 -1.26 -52.46 25.99
CA GLU A 32 -0.33 -51.32 26.14
C GLU A 32 1.15 -51.73 26.01
N PRO A 33 2.08 -50.76 25.88
CA PRO A 33 3.29 -50.82 26.72
C PRO A 33 3.67 -49.48 27.39
N HIS A 34 3.75 -49.55 28.73
CA HIS A 34 4.72 -49.00 29.70
C HIS A 34 5.35 -47.60 29.58
N GLU A 35 5.15 -46.85 30.68
CA GLU A 35 5.92 -45.69 31.17
C GLU A 35 7.43 -45.96 31.33
N LEU A 36 8.26 -44.95 31.03
CA LEU A 36 9.40 -44.57 31.88
C LEU A 36 9.98 -43.18 31.56
N SER A 37 9.83 -42.30 32.55
CA SER A 37 10.72 -41.20 32.97
C SER A 37 10.11 -39.80 32.93
N LYS A 38 9.55 -39.43 34.10
CA LYS A 38 9.54 -38.05 34.59
C LYS A 38 11.00 -37.62 34.77
N ASN A 39 11.41 -36.54 34.13
CA ASN A 39 12.42 -35.65 34.71
C ASN A 39 12.37 -34.24 34.08
N VAL A 40 11.96 -33.31 34.94
CA VAL A 40 12.40 -31.92 35.03
C VAL A 40 12.02 -31.00 33.86
N THR A 41 10.76 -30.55 33.82
CA THR A 41 10.47 -29.18 33.41
C THR A 41 11.09 -28.25 34.45
N ARG A 42 12.28 -27.71 34.17
CA ARG A 42 12.78 -26.54 34.89
C ARG A 42 11.88 -25.38 34.48
N ASP A 43 11.03 -24.94 35.39
CA ASP A 43 10.46 -23.60 35.37
C ASP A 43 11.64 -22.61 35.28
N VAL A 44 11.88 -22.09 34.07
CA VAL A 44 12.80 -20.97 33.90
C VAL A 44 12.07 -19.74 34.38
N ALA A 45 12.25 -19.43 35.66
CA ALA A 45 11.83 -18.15 36.22
C ALA A 45 12.52 -17.02 35.44
N PHE A 46 11.72 -16.17 34.78
CA PHE A 46 12.19 -14.94 34.17
C PHE A 46 12.76 -14.04 35.28
N PRO A 47 14.03 -13.60 35.20
CA PRO A 47 14.57 -12.68 36.18
C PRO A 47 13.91 -11.31 36.02
N SER A 48 13.33 -10.83 37.12
CA SER A 48 12.93 -9.44 37.30
C SER A 48 14.18 -8.55 37.42
N THR A 49 14.15 -7.41 36.72
CA THR A 49 15.07 -6.24 36.75
C THR A 49 16.34 -6.32 35.87
N VAL A 50 16.44 -5.46 34.84
CA VAL A 50 17.18 -4.16 34.76
C VAL A 50 16.66 -3.39 33.52
N GLU A 51 16.63 -2.05 33.62
CA GLU A 51 16.00 -1.04 32.73
C GLU A 51 16.22 -1.21 31.21
N PRO A 52 15.13 -1.29 30.42
CA PRO A 52 15.17 -1.07 28.97
C PRO A 52 15.28 0.44 28.67
N ILE A 53 15.75 0.80 27.47
CA ILE A 53 15.75 2.21 26.99
C ILE A 53 14.30 2.76 26.86
N LEU A 54 13.33 1.85 26.89
CA LEU A 54 11.93 2.10 27.19
C LEU A 54 11.68 1.68 28.63
N ASP A 55 11.23 2.58 29.50
CA ASP A 55 10.83 2.20 30.84
C ASP A 55 9.54 1.35 30.75
N VAL A 56 9.69 0.04 30.59
CA VAL A 56 8.58 -0.92 30.55
C VAL A 56 7.88 -1.02 31.91
N ASN A 57 8.44 -0.39 32.95
CA ASN A 57 7.86 -0.25 34.28
C ASN A 57 7.74 1.21 34.73
N SER A 58 7.43 2.15 33.83
CA SER A 58 7.12 3.52 34.25
C SER A 58 5.83 3.52 35.08
N ILE A 59 6.00 3.40 36.40
CA ILE A 59 4.96 3.59 37.40
C ILE A 59 4.58 5.07 37.31
N ASP A 60 3.49 5.36 36.61
CA ASP A 60 2.79 6.62 36.83
C ASP A 60 2.34 6.61 38.29
N ALA A 61 2.91 7.51 39.10
CA ALA A 61 2.53 7.76 40.49
C ALA A 61 1.13 8.43 40.61
N SER A 62 0.23 8.16 39.67
CA SER A 62 -1.17 8.52 39.69
C SER A 62 -1.93 7.31 39.15
N GLY A 63 -2.81 6.70 39.95
CA GLY A 63 -3.57 5.48 39.65
C GLY A 63 -4.47 5.54 38.40
N SER A 64 -3.85 5.65 37.23
CA SER A 64 -4.39 5.62 35.88
C SER A 64 -4.04 4.26 35.28
N SER A 65 -4.98 3.65 34.56
CA SER A 65 -4.86 2.33 33.94
C SER A 65 -3.47 2.08 33.34
N LYS A 66 -2.81 0.97 33.70
CA LYS A 66 -1.53 0.54 33.08
C LYS A 66 -1.66 0.63 31.56
N ILE A 67 -0.83 1.45 30.92
CA ILE A 67 -0.84 1.61 29.46
C ILE A 67 -0.52 0.26 28.83
N LYS A 68 -1.45 -0.30 28.06
CA LYS A 68 -1.26 -1.59 27.38
C LYS A 68 -0.20 -1.45 26.30
N ILE A 69 0.85 -2.26 26.38
CA ILE A 69 1.86 -2.40 25.33
C ILE A 69 1.35 -3.38 24.29
N VAL A 70 1.49 -3.03 23.01
CA VAL A 70 1.12 -3.87 21.87
C VAL A 70 2.32 -3.92 20.93
N ASN A 71 2.98 -5.08 20.89
CA ASN A 71 4.12 -5.33 20.02
C ASN A 71 3.67 -5.46 18.56
N THR A 72 4.61 -5.46 17.61
CA THR A 72 4.33 -5.65 16.18
C THR A 72 4.01 -7.10 15.81
N CYS A 73 4.35 -8.04 16.68
CA CYS A 73 3.89 -9.43 16.71
C CYS A 73 4.10 -10.00 18.12
N ASP A 74 3.43 -11.10 18.45
CA ASP A 74 3.49 -11.75 19.77
C ASP A 74 3.25 -13.27 19.64
N GLU A 75 3.25 -13.97 20.78
CA GLU A 75 3.02 -15.41 20.88
C GLU A 75 1.71 -15.91 20.25
N SER A 76 0.71 -15.04 20.04
CA SER A 76 -0.54 -15.44 19.39
C SER A 76 -0.42 -15.62 17.87
N ASN A 77 0.64 -15.07 17.26
CA ASN A 77 0.79 -15.02 15.80
C ASN A 77 2.22 -15.29 15.30
N SER A 78 3.21 -15.39 16.18
CA SER A 78 4.58 -15.77 15.84
C SER A 78 5.29 -16.51 16.98
N GLU A 79 6.03 -17.58 16.66
CA GLU A 79 6.81 -18.36 17.63
C GLU A 79 8.18 -17.73 17.98
N ASN A 80 8.63 -16.75 17.19
CA ASN A 80 9.93 -16.10 17.34
C ASN A 80 9.81 -14.58 17.62
N TRP A 81 8.65 -14.17 18.14
CA TRP A 81 8.32 -12.76 18.44
C TRP A 81 9.33 -12.07 19.38
N PHE A 82 9.93 -12.82 20.31
CA PHE A 82 10.91 -12.34 21.28
C PHE A 82 12.32 -12.12 20.71
N ILE A 83 12.51 -12.40 19.40
CA ILE A 83 13.73 -12.08 18.64
C ILE A 83 13.44 -10.99 17.61
N TYR A 84 12.36 -11.13 16.83
CA TYR A 84 12.11 -10.26 15.68
C TYR A 84 11.16 -9.09 15.93
N CYS A 85 10.34 -9.15 16.98
CA CYS A 85 9.31 -8.12 17.25
C CYS A 85 9.53 -7.37 18.57
N SER A 86 10.30 -7.95 19.49
CA SER A 86 10.62 -7.36 20.78
C SER A 86 11.82 -8.09 21.41
N GLY A 87 12.22 -7.68 22.60
CA GLY A 87 13.17 -8.42 23.42
C GLY A 87 14.59 -7.85 23.40
N LYS A 88 15.38 -8.27 24.38
CA LYS A 88 16.72 -7.73 24.68
C LYS A 88 17.69 -7.89 23.50
N LEU A 89 17.60 -8.97 22.72
CA LEU A 89 18.47 -9.20 21.57
C LEU A 89 18.23 -8.16 20.47
N LEU A 90 16.97 -7.93 20.08
CA LEU A 90 16.60 -6.89 19.12
C LEU A 90 17.09 -5.52 19.59
N GLU A 91 16.78 -5.16 20.83
CA GLU A 91 17.18 -3.87 21.41
C GLU A 91 18.71 -3.70 21.45
N ALA A 92 19.46 -4.77 21.74
CA ALA A 92 20.92 -4.74 21.76
C ALA A 92 21.49 -4.49 20.37
N VAL A 93 21.03 -5.23 19.35
CA VAL A 93 21.48 -5.07 17.97
C VAL A 93 21.21 -3.65 17.47
N MET A 94 20.03 -3.11 17.78
CA MET A 94 19.64 -1.76 17.39
C MET A 94 20.44 -0.68 18.14
N THR A 95 20.63 -0.84 19.45
CA THR A 95 21.37 0.13 20.28
C THR A 95 22.83 0.22 19.86
N HIS A 96 23.47 -0.90 19.56
CA HIS A 96 24.87 -0.97 19.14
C HIS A 96 25.10 -0.67 17.66
N ARG A 97 24.03 -0.41 16.88
CA ARG A 97 24.10 -0.07 15.45
C ARG A 97 24.96 -1.05 14.65
N LEU A 98 24.74 -2.35 14.85
CA LEU A 98 25.52 -3.40 14.17
C LEU A 98 25.45 -3.32 12.64
N TYR A 99 24.33 -2.81 12.12
CA TYR A 99 24.08 -2.62 10.70
C TYR A 99 23.60 -1.20 10.43
N GLU A 100 23.97 -0.65 9.27
CA GLU A 100 23.53 0.68 8.85
C GLU A 100 22.01 0.75 8.68
N ASP A 101 21.40 -0.26 8.05
CA ASP A 101 19.94 -0.40 7.93
C ASP A 101 19.38 -1.24 9.07
N SER A 102 18.36 -0.73 9.79
CA SER A 102 17.69 -1.46 10.86
C SER A 102 17.02 -2.75 10.35
N LYS A 103 16.57 -2.77 9.10
CA LYS A 103 15.92 -3.95 8.49
C LYS A 103 16.87 -5.13 8.32
N THR A 104 18.18 -4.90 8.21
CA THR A 104 19.16 -5.98 7.97
C THR A 104 19.06 -7.07 9.02
N PHE A 105 19.06 -6.73 10.31
CA PHE A 105 19.03 -7.74 11.37
C PHE A 105 17.72 -8.53 11.40
N VAL A 106 16.58 -7.84 11.29
CA VAL A 106 15.26 -8.47 11.40
C VAL A 106 14.92 -9.35 10.20
N ASP A 107 15.69 -9.27 9.12
CA ASP A 107 15.59 -10.14 7.95
C ASP A 107 16.56 -11.34 7.98
N LYS A 108 17.46 -11.41 8.97
CA LYS A 108 18.40 -12.53 9.08
C LYS A 108 17.70 -13.78 9.63
N PRO A 109 17.76 -14.92 8.93
CA PRO A 109 17.26 -16.19 9.46
C PRO A 109 18.07 -16.68 10.65
N LEU A 110 17.46 -17.47 11.52
CA LEU A 110 18.18 -18.16 12.58
C LEU A 110 18.88 -19.42 12.04
N ALA A 111 20.15 -19.58 12.41
CA ALA A 111 20.90 -20.80 12.15
C ALA A 111 20.49 -21.94 13.11
N LYS A 112 19.94 -21.60 14.27
CA LYS A 112 19.50 -22.52 15.33
C LYS A 112 18.05 -22.25 15.73
N ASP A 113 17.51 -23.10 16.59
CA ASP A 113 16.20 -22.88 17.20
C ASP A 113 16.14 -21.52 17.94
N PRO A 114 15.01 -20.79 17.89
CA PRO A 114 14.88 -19.47 18.54
C PRO A 114 15.05 -19.52 20.06
N ASN A 115 14.53 -20.54 20.74
CA ASN A 115 14.66 -20.69 22.20
C ASN A 115 16.11 -20.98 22.59
N VAL A 116 16.81 -21.81 21.82
CA VAL A 116 18.25 -22.06 22.00
C VAL A 116 19.05 -20.77 21.80
N THR A 117 18.73 -20.01 20.75
CA THR A 117 19.43 -18.76 20.41
C THR A 117 19.26 -17.71 21.51
N ILE A 118 18.04 -17.48 21.99
CA ILE A 118 17.81 -16.48 23.04
C ILE A 118 18.37 -16.92 24.40
N ALA A 119 18.35 -18.22 24.73
CA ALA A 119 18.96 -18.74 25.94
C ALA A 119 20.48 -18.50 25.95
N GLU A 120 21.14 -18.76 24.82
CA GLU A 120 22.58 -18.51 24.67
C GLU A 120 22.90 -17.01 24.70
N PHE A 121 22.08 -16.17 24.07
CA PHE A 121 22.21 -14.71 24.16
C PHE A 121 22.17 -14.23 25.61
N ASN A 122 21.16 -14.65 26.38
CA ASN A 122 20.99 -14.25 27.77
C ASN A 122 22.13 -14.77 28.67
N ARG A 123 22.67 -15.96 28.36
CA ARG A 123 23.83 -16.53 29.05
C ARG A 123 25.12 -15.74 28.77
N ARG A 124 25.35 -15.35 27.52
CA ARG A 124 26.55 -14.62 27.08
C ARG A 124 26.52 -13.14 27.48
N PHE A 125 25.33 -12.54 27.51
CA PHE A 125 25.14 -11.12 27.79
C PHE A 125 24.19 -10.86 28.97
N PRO A 126 24.56 -11.25 30.22
CA PRO A 126 23.74 -11.00 31.39
C PRO A 126 23.70 -9.52 31.81
N MET A 127 24.65 -8.71 31.34
CA MET A 127 24.79 -7.28 31.66
C MET A 127 23.74 -6.40 30.94
N PRO A 128 23.56 -5.13 31.35
CA PRO A 128 22.72 -4.17 30.65
C PRO A 128 23.13 -3.99 29.18
N ILE A 129 22.17 -3.69 28.31
CA ILE A 129 22.38 -3.60 26.85
C ILE A 129 23.56 -2.69 26.50
N ARG A 130 23.61 -1.49 27.08
CA ARG A 130 24.65 -0.49 26.76
C ARG A 130 26.07 -0.90 27.12
N GLU A 131 26.23 -1.91 27.97
CA GLU A 131 27.52 -2.44 28.42
C GLU A 131 28.00 -3.63 27.57
N ILE A 132 27.18 -4.11 26.63
CA ILE A 132 27.54 -5.21 25.75
C ILE A 132 28.70 -4.76 24.82
N ASN A 133 29.72 -5.59 24.70
CA ASN A 133 30.79 -5.33 23.73
C ASN A 133 30.29 -5.54 22.29
N THR A 134 30.39 -4.53 21.44
CA THR A 134 29.89 -4.59 20.04
C THR A 134 30.54 -5.72 19.22
N ASN A 135 31.82 -6.02 19.42
CA ASN A 135 32.50 -7.10 18.68
C ASN A 135 31.98 -8.47 19.14
N GLU A 136 31.76 -8.66 20.45
CA GLU A 136 31.19 -9.90 20.96
C GLU A 136 29.75 -10.11 20.51
N LEU A 137 28.94 -9.04 20.48
CA LEU A 137 27.58 -9.08 19.96
C LEU A 137 27.56 -9.41 18.46
N THR A 138 28.47 -8.81 17.69
CA THR A 138 28.64 -9.12 16.26
C THR A 138 29.00 -10.60 16.05
N ASN A 139 29.95 -11.12 16.84
CA ASN A 139 30.30 -12.54 16.80
C ASN A 139 29.11 -13.44 17.15
N PHE A 140 28.33 -13.08 18.19
CA PHE A 140 27.13 -13.81 18.53
C PHE A 140 26.13 -13.87 17.37
N VAL A 141 25.87 -12.73 16.71
CA VAL A 141 24.96 -12.68 15.56
C VAL A 141 25.49 -13.56 14.42
N ASN A 142 26.78 -13.45 14.07
CA ASN A 142 27.40 -14.28 13.02
C ASN A 142 27.37 -15.78 13.32
N GLU A 143 27.39 -16.19 14.60
CA GLU A 143 27.32 -17.59 15.04
C GLU A 143 25.88 -18.16 15.01
N HIS A 144 24.86 -17.32 15.15
CA HIS A 144 23.47 -17.75 15.39
C HIS A 144 22.48 -17.36 14.29
N PHE A 145 22.89 -16.50 13.37
CA PHE A 145 22.07 -16.04 12.26
C PHE A 145 22.74 -16.31 10.91
N LEU A 146 21.93 -16.54 9.89
CA LEU A 146 22.37 -16.61 8.50
C LEU A 146 22.33 -15.24 7.85
N GLU A 147 22.91 -15.11 6.66
CA GLU A 147 22.79 -13.89 5.87
C GLU A 147 21.35 -13.66 5.42
N GLU A 148 20.91 -12.40 5.46
CA GLU A 148 19.56 -12.05 5.06
C GLU A 148 19.36 -12.33 3.56
N GLY A 149 18.16 -12.75 3.17
CA GLY A 149 17.84 -13.14 1.79
C GLY A 149 18.23 -14.56 1.38
N THR A 150 18.97 -15.31 2.20
CA THR A 150 19.25 -16.75 1.95
C THR A 150 17.99 -17.64 2.00
N GLU A 151 16.89 -17.09 2.50
CA GLU A 151 15.54 -17.66 2.52
C GLU A 151 14.91 -17.79 1.12
N LEU A 152 15.42 -17.01 0.15
CA LEU A 152 14.81 -16.84 -1.15
C LEU A 152 15.77 -17.24 -2.26
N GLN A 153 15.22 -17.89 -3.27
CA GLN A 153 15.95 -18.29 -4.46
C GLN A 153 15.36 -17.59 -5.70
N PRO A 154 16.17 -17.23 -6.71
CA PRO A 154 15.64 -16.82 -8.01
C PRO A 154 14.75 -17.93 -8.59
N CYS A 155 13.61 -17.57 -9.16
CA CYS A 155 12.73 -18.54 -9.82
C CYS A 155 12.66 -18.36 -11.34
N THR A 156 12.25 -19.43 -12.01
CA THR A 156 11.80 -19.37 -13.40
C THR A 156 10.34 -18.95 -13.44
N ILE A 157 9.96 -18.12 -14.40
CA ILE A 157 8.56 -17.73 -14.61
C ILE A 157 7.98 -18.65 -15.70
N PRO A 158 6.93 -19.45 -15.40
CA PRO A 158 6.49 -20.56 -16.26
C PRO A 158 5.90 -20.09 -17.59
N ASP A 159 5.21 -18.95 -17.58
CA ASP A 159 4.48 -18.39 -18.71
C ASP A 159 5.13 -17.13 -19.30
N TRP A 160 6.39 -16.84 -18.91
CA TRP A 160 7.14 -15.73 -19.48
C TRP A 160 7.47 -15.98 -20.95
N LYS A 161 7.29 -14.95 -21.78
CA LYS A 161 7.61 -14.97 -23.21
C LYS A 161 8.45 -13.75 -23.55
N GLU A 162 9.38 -13.91 -24.48
CA GLU A 162 10.24 -12.82 -24.97
C GLU A 162 9.42 -11.73 -25.66
N ASP A 163 8.47 -12.14 -26.50
CA ASP A 163 7.61 -11.28 -27.31
C ASP A 163 6.11 -11.41 -26.93
N PRO A 164 5.65 -10.88 -25.79
CA PRO A 164 4.24 -10.89 -25.46
C PRO A 164 3.40 -10.10 -26.47
N LEU A 165 2.26 -10.67 -26.90
CA LEU A 165 1.42 -10.11 -27.95
C LEU A 165 1.05 -8.63 -27.72
N ARG A 166 0.67 -8.27 -26.49
CA ARG A 166 0.31 -6.89 -26.15
C ARG A 166 1.50 -5.92 -26.30
N LEU A 167 2.70 -6.34 -25.94
CA LEU A 167 3.88 -5.48 -25.99
C LEU A 167 4.36 -5.27 -27.43
N VAL A 168 4.33 -6.32 -28.26
CA VAL A 168 4.75 -6.18 -29.67
C VAL A 168 3.80 -5.31 -30.50
N THR A 169 2.56 -5.09 -30.05
CA THR A 169 1.60 -4.19 -30.70
C THR A 169 1.84 -2.71 -30.44
N ILE A 170 2.79 -2.36 -29.55
CA ILE A 170 3.19 -0.96 -29.35
C ILE A 170 3.76 -0.40 -30.66
N ALA A 171 3.14 0.68 -31.13
CA ALA A 171 3.41 1.25 -32.45
C ALA A 171 4.79 1.90 -32.54
N ASP A 172 5.16 2.68 -31.51
CA ASP A 172 6.48 3.33 -31.45
C ASP A 172 7.59 2.30 -31.19
N PRO A 173 8.59 2.17 -32.08
CA PRO A 173 9.62 1.14 -31.97
C PRO A 173 10.54 1.32 -30.76
N VAL A 174 10.77 2.56 -30.31
CA VAL A 174 11.63 2.84 -29.14
C VAL A 174 10.91 2.40 -27.87
N LEU A 175 9.63 2.79 -27.75
CA LEU A 175 8.82 2.41 -26.59
C LEU A 175 8.50 0.92 -26.58
N ARG A 176 8.31 0.29 -27.74
CA ARG A 176 8.16 -1.17 -27.87
C ARG A 176 9.39 -1.90 -27.39
N GLN A 177 10.58 -1.49 -27.83
CA GLN A 177 11.84 -2.10 -27.40
C GLN A 177 12.01 -1.98 -25.89
N TRP A 178 11.75 -0.80 -25.33
CA TRP A 178 11.80 -0.59 -23.88
C TRP A 178 10.79 -1.47 -23.14
N ALA A 179 9.56 -1.63 -23.64
CA ALA A 179 8.57 -2.54 -23.04
C ALA A 179 9.07 -4.00 -22.98
N LEU A 180 9.76 -4.47 -24.01
CA LEU A 180 10.35 -5.82 -24.03
C LEU A 180 11.51 -5.94 -23.04
N GLU A 181 12.32 -4.89 -22.88
CA GLU A 181 13.35 -4.83 -21.83
C GLU A 181 12.74 -4.91 -20.43
N LEU A 182 11.67 -4.13 -20.16
CA LEU A 182 10.94 -4.19 -18.89
C LEU A 182 10.33 -5.57 -18.64
N ASN A 183 9.81 -6.22 -19.69
CA ASN A 183 9.33 -7.59 -19.61
C ASN A 183 10.45 -8.57 -19.19
N GLY A 184 11.69 -8.34 -19.65
CA GLY A 184 12.87 -9.09 -19.22
C GLY A 184 13.20 -8.94 -17.73
N ILE A 185 12.93 -7.79 -17.12
CA ILE A 185 13.21 -7.51 -15.70
C ILE A 185 12.42 -8.43 -14.76
N TRP A 186 11.24 -8.90 -15.16
CA TRP A 186 10.44 -9.81 -14.31
C TRP A 186 11.22 -11.05 -13.87
N LYS A 187 12.08 -11.60 -14.73
CA LYS A 187 12.96 -12.74 -14.40
C LYS A 187 13.91 -12.42 -13.24
N ASN A 188 14.38 -11.18 -13.15
CA ASN A 188 15.30 -10.74 -12.09
C ASN A 188 14.58 -10.51 -10.75
N LEU A 189 13.26 -10.25 -10.79
CA LEU A 189 12.44 -10.00 -9.61
C LEU A 189 11.68 -11.25 -9.13
N CYS A 190 11.73 -12.36 -9.87
CA CYS A 190 11.13 -13.64 -9.48
C CYS A 190 11.84 -14.24 -8.27
N ARG A 191 11.10 -14.51 -7.19
CA ARG A 191 11.57 -15.28 -6.04
C ARG A 191 10.68 -16.47 -5.72
N GLU A 192 11.31 -17.54 -5.25
CA GLU A 192 10.66 -18.68 -4.60
C GLU A 192 11.27 -18.91 -3.23
N MET A 193 10.47 -19.42 -2.29
CA MET A 193 10.92 -19.67 -0.93
C MET A 193 11.64 -21.00 -0.81
N ASN A 194 12.69 -21.03 0.00
CA ASN A 194 13.34 -22.28 0.38
C ASN A 194 12.30 -23.20 1.08
N PRO A 195 12.12 -24.47 0.64
CA PRO A 195 11.17 -25.40 1.25
C PRO A 195 11.33 -25.59 2.76
N ASN A 196 12.55 -25.40 3.29
CA ASN A 196 12.83 -25.50 4.73
C ASN A 196 12.03 -24.50 5.58
N ILE A 197 11.60 -23.38 5.00
CA ILE A 197 10.79 -22.36 5.68
C ILE A 197 9.43 -22.93 6.07
N GLN A 198 8.86 -23.82 5.26
CA GLN A 198 7.60 -24.48 5.60
C GLN A 198 7.75 -25.42 6.80
N THR A 199 8.91 -26.09 6.92
CA THR A 199 9.15 -27.10 7.96
C THR A 199 9.66 -26.55 9.29
N ALA A 200 10.25 -25.35 9.27
CA ALA A 200 10.83 -24.70 10.45
C ALA A 200 10.55 -23.18 10.43
N PRO A 201 9.27 -22.74 10.33
CA PRO A 201 8.92 -21.32 10.20
C PRO A 201 9.41 -20.46 11.36
N GLU A 202 9.58 -21.03 12.55
CA GLU A 202 10.09 -20.37 13.75
C GLU A 202 11.52 -19.84 13.61
N LYS A 203 12.28 -20.31 12.61
CA LYS A 203 13.62 -19.81 12.32
C LYS A 203 13.66 -18.56 11.44
N TYR A 204 12.52 -18.12 10.94
CA TYR A 204 12.45 -17.12 9.89
C TYR A 204 11.53 -15.98 10.33
N SER A 205 11.92 -14.74 10.04
CA SER A 205 10.96 -13.65 10.09
C SER A 205 10.09 -13.64 8.84
N LEU A 206 10.49 -14.28 7.74
CA LEU A 206 9.73 -14.37 6.49
C LEU A 206 8.48 -15.25 6.67
N LEU A 207 7.33 -14.75 6.23
CA LEU A 207 6.07 -15.48 6.22
C LEU A 207 6.03 -16.40 5.01
N TYR A 208 5.85 -17.70 5.24
CA TYR A 208 5.75 -18.69 4.17
C TYR A 208 4.57 -18.42 3.22
N VAL A 209 4.83 -18.56 1.92
CA VAL A 209 3.81 -18.68 0.86
C VAL A 209 4.16 -19.83 -0.09
N PRO A 210 3.17 -20.55 -0.63
CA PRO A 210 3.42 -21.79 -1.36
C PRO A 210 3.91 -21.61 -2.79
N ASN A 211 3.68 -20.44 -3.41
CA ASN A 211 4.01 -20.22 -4.81
C ASN A 211 5.12 -19.19 -5.00
N ARG A 212 5.77 -19.25 -6.16
CA ARG A 212 6.68 -18.21 -6.63
C ARG A 212 5.98 -16.85 -6.75
N PHE A 213 6.72 -15.77 -6.52
CA PHE A 213 6.19 -14.40 -6.54
C PHE A 213 7.22 -13.41 -7.07
N ILE A 214 6.76 -12.21 -7.40
CA ILE A 214 7.60 -11.12 -7.87
C ILE A 214 7.76 -10.11 -6.73
N VAL A 215 9.00 -9.75 -6.41
CA VAL A 215 9.31 -8.73 -5.38
C VAL A 215 9.35 -7.32 -5.97
N PRO A 216 9.23 -6.27 -5.15
CA PRO A 216 9.43 -4.90 -5.63
C PRO A 216 10.87 -4.66 -6.14
N GLY A 217 11.89 -5.07 -5.41
CA GLY A 217 13.30 -4.91 -5.80
C GLY A 217 14.17 -4.27 -4.71
N GLY A 218 15.50 -4.39 -4.85
CA GLY A 218 16.46 -3.87 -3.87
C GLY A 218 16.35 -4.53 -2.49
N ARG A 219 16.24 -3.73 -1.42
CA ARG A 219 16.07 -4.20 -0.04
C ARG A 219 14.73 -4.89 0.24
N PHE A 220 13.73 -4.71 -0.62
CA PHE A 220 12.41 -5.31 -0.50
C PHE A 220 12.41 -6.71 -1.09
N ARG A 221 12.70 -7.69 -0.23
CA ARG A 221 12.92 -9.10 -0.62
C ARG A 221 11.68 -9.96 -0.41
N GLU A 222 10.74 -9.53 0.41
CA GLU A 222 9.44 -10.15 0.61
C GLU A 222 8.39 -9.61 -0.37
N PHE A 223 7.21 -10.25 -0.41
CA PHE A 223 6.05 -9.63 -1.03
C PHE A 223 5.65 -8.37 -0.25
N TYR A 224 5.17 -7.35 -0.95
CA TYR A 224 4.51 -6.18 -0.39
C TYR A 224 3.11 -6.09 -0.96
N TYR A 225 2.15 -5.71 -0.13
CA TYR A 225 0.75 -5.90 -0.46
C TYR A 225 0.28 -4.99 -1.60
N TRP A 226 0.30 -3.67 -1.42
CA TRP A 226 -0.26 -2.78 -2.45
C TRP A 226 0.61 -2.72 -3.71
N ASP A 227 1.94 -2.87 -3.59
CA ASP A 227 2.89 -2.97 -4.69
C ASP A 227 2.48 -4.05 -5.69
N ALA A 228 1.98 -5.18 -5.18
CA ALA A 228 1.59 -6.32 -5.98
C ALA A 228 0.46 -6.01 -6.97
N TYR A 229 -0.36 -4.98 -6.73
CA TYR A 229 -1.42 -4.60 -7.67
C TYR A 229 -0.81 -4.13 -9.00
N TRP A 230 0.19 -3.25 -8.94
CA TRP A 230 0.87 -2.77 -10.14
C TRP A 230 1.75 -3.84 -10.76
N ILE A 231 2.39 -4.69 -9.95
CA ILE A 231 3.12 -5.86 -10.46
C ILE A 231 2.18 -6.74 -11.29
N ILE A 232 1.00 -7.09 -10.75
CA ILE A 232 -0.01 -7.88 -11.46
C ILE A 232 -0.47 -7.18 -12.74
N LYS A 233 -0.72 -5.87 -12.73
CA LYS A 233 -1.03 -5.12 -13.97
C LYS A 233 0.06 -5.31 -15.03
N GLY A 234 1.32 -5.24 -14.62
CA GLY A 234 2.48 -5.48 -15.48
C GLY A 234 2.57 -6.90 -16.01
N LEU A 235 2.37 -7.90 -15.15
CA LEU A 235 2.35 -9.31 -15.53
C LEU A 235 1.24 -9.61 -16.55
N LEU A 236 0.04 -9.06 -16.35
CA LEU A 236 -1.06 -9.18 -17.29
C LEU A 236 -0.79 -8.46 -18.63
N ALA A 237 -0.12 -7.30 -18.61
CA ALA A 237 0.35 -6.65 -19.82
C ALA A 237 1.39 -7.51 -20.57
N SER A 238 2.24 -8.23 -19.84
CA SER A 238 3.18 -9.21 -20.36
C SER A 238 2.58 -10.59 -20.69
N GLY A 239 1.27 -10.78 -20.53
CA GLY A 239 0.59 -12.05 -20.83
C GLY A 239 0.86 -13.20 -19.83
N MET A 240 1.36 -12.88 -18.64
CA MET A 240 1.72 -13.85 -17.59
C MET A 240 0.55 -14.12 -16.63
N HIS A 241 -0.48 -14.80 -17.15
CA HIS A 241 -1.71 -15.09 -16.42
C HIS A 241 -1.52 -16.14 -15.31
N GLU A 242 -0.73 -17.19 -15.53
CA GLU A 242 -0.46 -18.23 -14.53
C GLU A 242 0.32 -17.64 -13.36
N THR A 243 1.38 -16.87 -13.65
CA THR A 243 2.16 -16.18 -12.61
C THR A 243 1.29 -15.23 -11.80
N THR A 244 0.37 -14.51 -12.44
CA THR A 244 -0.61 -13.65 -11.76
C THR A 244 -1.50 -14.45 -10.81
N LYS A 245 -2.07 -15.58 -11.26
CA LYS A 245 -2.90 -16.47 -10.44
C LYS A 245 -2.15 -17.00 -9.22
N LEU A 246 -0.88 -17.38 -9.39
CA LEU A 246 -0.01 -17.87 -8.31
C LEU A 246 0.27 -16.77 -7.26
N MET A 247 0.53 -15.53 -7.70
CA MET A 247 0.70 -14.41 -6.77
C MET A 247 -0.57 -14.10 -5.98
N ILE A 248 -1.74 -14.08 -6.62
CA ILE A 248 -3.03 -13.91 -5.93
C ILE A 248 -3.26 -15.05 -4.93
N SER A 249 -2.92 -16.29 -5.32
CA SER A 249 -3.07 -17.47 -4.45
C SER A 249 -2.16 -17.39 -3.21
N ASN A 250 -0.99 -16.75 -3.30
CA ASN A 250 -0.15 -16.48 -2.14
C ASN A 250 -0.83 -15.50 -1.17
N PHE A 251 -1.43 -14.41 -1.67
CA PHE A 251 -2.17 -13.49 -0.81
C PHE A 251 -3.41 -14.15 -0.20
N ALA A 252 -4.12 -14.98 -0.96
CA ALA A 252 -5.22 -15.77 -0.43
C ALA A 252 -4.77 -16.69 0.71
N HIS A 253 -3.63 -17.39 0.54
CA HIS A 253 -3.03 -18.20 1.61
C HIS A 253 -2.73 -17.39 2.88
N ILE A 254 -2.20 -16.18 2.72
CA ILE A 254 -1.88 -15.28 3.82
C ILE A 254 -3.15 -14.79 4.54
N VAL A 255 -4.20 -14.41 3.81
CA VAL A 255 -5.50 -14.06 4.40
C VAL A 255 -6.11 -15.26 5.10
N GLU A 256 -5.96 -16.47 4.56
CA GLU A 256 -6.48 -17.66 5.23
C GLU A 256 -5.79 -17.91 6.57
N LYS A 257 -4.47 -17.72 6.62
CA LYS A 257 -3.67 -17.94 7.83
C LYS A 257 -3.81 -16.83 8.87
N TYR A 258 -3.84 -15.56 8.46
CA TYR A 258 -3.73 -14.40 9.36
C TYR A 258 -4.98 -13.51 9.38
N GLY A 259 -5.96 -13.76 8.50
CA GLY A 259 -7.21 -13.00 8.41
C GLY A 259 -7.15 -11.75 7.54
N PHE A 260 -5.95 -11.33 7.12
CA PHE A 260 -5.72 -10.16 6.27
C PHE A 260 -4.36 -10.27 5.57
N VAL A 261 -4.10 -9.41 4.58
CA VAL A 261 -2.76 -9.28 4.01
C VAL A 261 -1.93 -8.27 4.83
N PRO A 262 -0.82 -8.66 5.49
CA PRO A 262 0.08 -7.75 6.16
C PRO A 262 0.81 -6.85 5.17
N ASN A 263 1.38 -5.74 5.65
CA ASN A 263 2.15 -4.78 4.84
C ASN A 263 3.13 -5.49 3.89
N GLY A 264 3.92 -6.40 4.42
CA GLY A 264 4.74 -7.32 3.66
C GLY A 264 4.85 -8.69 4.33
N GLY A 265 5.56 -9.61 3.69
CA GLY A 265 5.68 -11.00 4.11
C GLY A 265 6.62 -11.26 5.29
N ARG A 266 6.54 -10.48 6.37
CA ARG A 266 7.39 -10.67 7.57
C ARG A 266 6.57 -10.65 8.86
N VAL A 267 7.00 -11.39 9.89
CA VAL A 267 6.30 -11.48 11.18
C VAL A 267 6.12 -10.12 11.85
N TYR A 268 7.08 -9.22 11.72
CA TYR A 268 7.00 -7.85 12.26
C TYR A 268 6.01 -6.93 11.51
N TYR A 269 5.33 -7.44 10.47
CA TYR A 269 4.21 -6.78 9.80
C TYR A 269 2.83 -7.28 10.26
N LEU A 270 2.75 -8.30 11.13
CA LEU A 270 1.47 -8.96 11.52
C LEU A 270 0.49 -8.10 12.34
N GLN A 271 0.81 -6.84 12.61
CA GLN A 271 -0.09 -5.86 13.26
C GLN A 271 -0.54 -4.73 12.33
N ARG A 272 -0.10 -4.72 11.07
CA ARG A 272 -0.47 -3.71 10.08
C ARG A 272 -0.64 -4.28 8.68
N SER A 273 -1.66 -3.84 7.98
CA SER A 273 -1.90 -4.17 6.58
C SER A 273 -1.20 -3.16 5.65
N GLN A 274 -1.77 -2.95 4.46
CA GLN A 274 -1.46 -1.90 3.50
C GLN A 274 -2.75 -1.54 2.74
N PRO A 275 -2.77 -0.57 1.80
CA PRO A 275 -3.97 -0.29 0.99
C PRO A 275 -4.58 -1.57 0.38
N PRO A 276 -5.88 -1.85 0.60
CA PRO A 276 -6.44 -3.18 0.37
C PRO A 276 -6.76 -3.46 -1.09
N LEU A 277 -5.77 -3.96 -1.82
CA LEU A 277 -5.83 -4.16 -3.27
C LEU A 277 -5.97 -5.62 -3.72
N LEU A 278 -6.12 -6.61 -2.83
CA LEU A 278 -6.29 -8.03 -3.21
C LEU A 278 -7.55 -8.25 -4.05
N THR A 279 -8.67 -7.66 -3.64
CA THR A 279 -9.93 -7.70 -4.40
C THR A 279 -9.76 -7.11 -5.82
N PRO A 280 -9.15 -5.92 -5.99
CA PRO A 280 -8.72 -5.40 -7.29
C PRO A 280 -7.78 -6.31 -8.08
N MET A 281 -6.82 -6.99 -7.46
CA MET A 281 -5.95 -7.94 -8.16
C MET A 281 -6.75 -9.09 -8.78
N VAL A 282 -7.71 -9.67 -8.04
CA VAL A 282 -8.61 -10.71 -8.56
C VAL A 282 -9.47 -10.18 -9.70
N TYR A 283 -9.98 -8.95 -9.60
CA TYR A 283 -10.72 -8.30 -10.69
C TYR A 283 -9.89 -8.18 -11.96
N GLU A 284 -8.66 -7.65 -11.90
CA GLU A 284 -7.81 -7.50 -13.09
C GLU A 284 -7.49 -8.88 -13.71
N TYR A 285 -7.24 -9.91 -12.89
CA TYR A 285 -7.03 -11.27 -13.36
C TYR A 285 -8.28 -11.84 -14.06
N TYR A 286 -9.46 -11.68 -13.45
CA TYR A 286 -10.72 -12.16 -14.03
C TYR A 286 -11.02 -11.45 -15.35
N GLU A 287 -10.83 -10.14 -15.42
CA GLU A 287 -11.05 -9.39 -16.66
C GLU A 287 -10.15 -9.85 -17.80
N ALA A 288 -8.93 -10.31 -17.50
CA ALA A 288 -7.97 -10.82 -18.47
C ALA A 288 -8.20 -12.28 -18.88
N THR A 289 -8.78 -13.11 -18.02
CA THR A 289 -8.81 -14.58 -18.19
C THR A 289 -10.21 -15.18 -18.27
N ARG A 290 -11.21 -14.53 -17.66
CA ARG A 290 -12.57 -15.04 -17.42
C ARG A 290 -12.58 -16.38 -16.68
N ASP A 291 -11.57 -16.65 -15.84
CA ASP A 291 -11.46 -17.85 -15.01
C ASP A 291 -12.43 -17.78 -13.82
N ALA A 292 -13.70 -18.08 -14.09
CA ALA A 292 -14.79 -18.04 -13.11
C ALA A 292 -14.61 -19.07 -11.98
N ASP A 293 -13.94 -20.19 -12.25
CA ASP A 293 -13.69 -21.22 -11.24
C ASP A 293 -12.71 -20.73 -10.19
N PHE A 294 -11.61 -20.07 -10.60
CA PHE A 294 -10.71 -19.44 -9.64
C PHE A 294 -11.41 -18.34 -8.82
N VAL A 295 -12.21 -17.50 -9.47
CA VAL A 295 -12.99 -16.46 -8.76
C VAL A 295 -13.88 -17.09 -7.69
N ARG A 296 -14.62 -18.15 -8.03
CA ARG A 296 -15.46 -18.88 -7.07
C ARG A 296 -14.66 -19.40 -5.87
N THR A 297 -13.42 -19.84 -6.07
CA THR A 297 -12.58 -20.33 -4.96
C THR A 297 -12.04 -19.23 -4.06
N VAL A 298 -11.77 -18.03 -4.58
CA VAL A 298 -11.10 -16.95 -3.83
C VAL A 298 -12.07 -15.96 -3.18
N LEU A 299 -13.32 -15.88 -3.66
CA LEU A 299 -14.32 -14.94 -3.15
C LEU A 299 -14.51 -14.97 -1.62
N PRO A 300 -14.65 -16.15 -0.95
CA PRO A 300 -14.74 -16.20 0.50
C PRO A 300 -13.53 -15.58 1.22
N THR A 301 -12.33 -15.75 0.65
CA THR A 301 -11.10 -15.16 1.17
C THR A 301 -11.10 -13.64 1.03
N LEU A 302 -11.64 -13.10 -0.07
CA LEU A 302 -11.80 -11.64 -0.24
C LEU A 302 -12.76 -11.04 0.79
N GLU A 303 -13.86 -11.74 1.10
CA GLU A 303 -14.78 -11.32 2.15
C GLU A 303 -14.13 -11.35 3.53
N LYS A 304 -13.32 -12.38 3.81
CA LYS A 304 -12.54 -12.51 5.05
C LYS A 304 -11.62 -11.32 5.27
N GLU A 305 -10.93 -10.86 4.22
CA GLU A 305 -10.11 -9.65 4.30
C GLU A 305 -10.95 -8.39 4.53
N LEU A 306 -12.06 -8.22 3.80
CA LEU A 306 -12.94 -7.06 4.02
C LEU A 306 -13.50 -7.03 5.45
N LEU A 307 -13.76 -8.19 6.05
CA LEU A 307 -14.17 -8.33 7.44
C LEU A 307 -13.08 -7.89 8.42
N PHE A 308 -11.80 -8.11 8.13
CA PHE A 308 -10.71 -7.52 8.91
C PHE A 308 -10.81 -5.98 8.94
N TRP A 309 -11.02 -5.34 7.79
CA TRP A 309 -11.19 -3.88 7.74
C TRP A 309 -12.42 -3.42 8.53
N ASP A 310 -13.52 -4.16 8.46
CA ASP A 310 -14.73 -3.88 9.25
C ASP A 310 -14.51 -3.97 10.75
N ASN A 311 -13.75 -4.97 11.20
CA ASN A 311 -13.58 -5.25 12.62
C ASN A 311 -12.50 -4.38 13.26
N HIS A 312 -11.44 -4.04 12.50
CA HIS A 312 -10.24 -3.43 13.08
C HIS A 312 -10.01 -1.97 12.65
N ARG A 313 -10.50 -1.57 11.47
CA ARG A 313 -10.18 -0.26 10.85
C ARG A 313 -11.41 0.62 10.65
N LYS A 314 -12.62 0.08 10.72
CA LYS A 314 -13.86 0.85 10.73
C LYS A 314 -14.02 1.61 12.05
N MET A 315 -14.61 2.79 11.99
CA MET A 315 -14.92 3.61 13.15
C MET A 315 -16.14 4.50 12.91
N ASN A 316 -16.79 4.85 14.02
CA ASN A 316 -17.86 5.85 14.06
C ASN A 316 -17.27 7.21 14.41
N PHE A 317 -17.67 8.25 13.69
CA PHE A 317 -17.39 9.62 14.09
C PHE A 317 -18.57 10.54 13.81
N THR A 318 -18.56 11.73 14.42
CA THR A 318 -19.61 12.74 14.23
C THR A 318 -19.08 13.94 13.47
N MET A 319 -19.79 14.33 12.41
CA MET A 319 -19.51 15.55 11.64
C MET A 319 -20.83 16.30 11.41
N ASN A 320 -20.85 17.60 11.74
CA ASN A 320 -22.05 18.45 11.60
C ASN A 320 -23.31 17.85 12.28
N GLY A 321 -23.15 17.26 13.46
CA GLY A 321 -24.23 16.65 14.24
C GLY A 321 -24.76 15.32 13.69
N LYS A 322 -24.14 14.74 12.65
CA LYS A 322 -24.51 13.44 12.08
C LYS A 322 -23.40 12.42 12.31
N GLN A 323 -23.79 11.19 12.65
CA GLN A 323 -22.86 10.07 12.76
C GLN A 323 -22.59 9.44 11.40
N TYR A 324 -21.34 9.06 11.18
CA TYR A 324 -20.86 8.38 9.98
C TYR A 324 -19.94 7.22 10.35
N GLU A 325 -20.01 6.15 9.57
CA GLU A 325 -19.11 5.00 9.59
C GLU A 325 -18.10 5.13 8.45
N VAL A 326 -16.81 5.14 8.79
CA VAL A 326 -15.67 5.29 7.87
C VAL A 326 -14.50 4.42 8.31
N TYR A 327 -13.48 4.31 7.45
CA TYR A 327 -12.28 3.52 7.71
C TYR A 327 -11.09 4.44 7.95
N GLN A 328 -10.15 3.98 8.78
CA GLN A 328 -8.94 4.69 9.14
C GLN A 328 -7.75 3.71 9.20
N TYR A 329 -6.59 4.13 8.69
CA TYR A 329 -5.33 3.44 8.98
C TYR A 329 -5.00 3.58 10.46
N ARG A 330 -4.98 2.46 11.16
CA ARG A 330 -4.86 2.43 12.63
C ARG A 330 -4.34 1.07 13.06
N THR A 331 -3.02 0.92 13.04
CA THR A 331 -2.38 -0.24 13.66
C THR A 331 -2.60 -0.21 15.18
N ASP A 332 -2.65 -1.39 15.78
CA ASP A 332 -2.74 -1.51 17.24
C ASP A 332 -1.36 -1.40 17.91
N SER A 333 -0.28 -1.67 17.16
CA SER A 333 1.07 -1.62 17.69
C SER A 333 1.45 -0.22 18.16
N ASN A 334 2.06 -0.14 19.34
CA ASN A 334 2.44 1.11 19.97
C ASN A 334 3.88 1.07 20.51
N VAL A 335 4.75 0.40 19.76
CA VAL A 335 6.19 0.26 20.01
C VAL A 335 6.96 0.62 18.71
N PRO A 336 8.27 0.90 18.78
CA PRO A 336 9.08 1.11 17.58
C PRO A 336 8.96 -0.07 16.60
N ARG A 337 8.87 0.21 15.30
CA ARG A 337 8.88 -0.79 14.24
C ARG A 337 10.22 -1.53 14.22
N PRO A 338 10.29 -2.87 14.25
CA PRO A 338 11.57 -3.58 14.25
C PRO A 338 12.47 -3.26 13.05
N GLU A 339 11.89 -3.06 11.87
CA GLU A 339 12.65 -2.76 10.64
C GLU A 339 13.19 -1.33 10.58
N SER A 340 12.73 -0.43 11.45
CA SER A 340 13.13 0.98 11.54
C SER A 340 13.23 1.42 13.02
N TYR A 341 13.73 0.51 13.88
CA TYR A 341 13.61 0.65 15.33
C TYR A 341 14.31 1.90 15.84
N ARG A 342 15.51 2.18 15.33
CA ARG A 342 16.33 3.31 15.81
C ARG A 342 15.74 4.63 15.35
N GLU A 343 15.23 4.64 14.13
CA GLU A 343 14.60 5.77 13.46
C GLU A 343 13.34 6.17 14.25
N ASP A 344 12.49 5.21 14.62
CA ASP A 344 11.29 5.42 15.44
C ASP A 344 11.61 5.89 16.87
N VAL A 345 12.68 5.36 17.47
CA VAL A 345 13.17 5.83 18.78
C VAL A 345 13.70 7.26 18.69
N GLU A 346 14.42 7.61 17.62
CA GLU A 346 14.96 8.97 17.39
C GLU A 346 13.84 10.02 17.35
N VAL A 347 12.77 9.75 16.61
CA VAL A 347 11.62 10.66 16.47
C VAL A 347 11.00 11.01 17.83
N THR A 348 11.02 10.05 18.75
CA THR A 348 10.36 10.18 20.06
C THR A 348 11.29 10.65 21.19
N LYS A 349 12.59 10.87 20.93
CA LYS A 349 13.57 11.28 21.97
C LYS A 349 13.20 12.53 22.75
N GLN A 350 12.48 13.47 22.12
CA GLN A 350 12.10 14.74 22.76
C GLN A 350 10.90 14.60 23.72
N TYR A 351 10.19 13.47 23.68
CA TYR A 351 9.00 13.25 24.52
C TYR A 351 9.43 12.56 25.81
N THR A 352 8.99 13.12 26.95
CA THR A 352 9.29 12.57 28.26
C THR A 352 8.22 11.59 28.73
N LYS A 353 6.97 11.75 28.31
CA LYS A 353 5.85 10.88 28.68
C LYS A 353 5.80 9.64 27.78
N GLU A 354 5.80 8.46 28.40
CA GLU A 354 5.68 7.18 27.68
C GLU A 354 4.39 7.08 26.86
N SER A 355 3.28 7.64 27.36
CA SER A 355 2.01 7.70 26.61
C SER A 355 2.11 8.48 25.30
N ASP A 356 2.87 9.57 25.27
CA ASP A 356 3.10 10.34 24.05
C ASP A 356 3.97 9.57 23.06
N LYS A 357 5.05 8.93 23.53
CA LYS A 357 5.91 8.09 22.67
C LYS A 357 5.12 6.95 22.03
N ARG A 358 4.32 6.23 22.82
CA ARG A 358 3.48 5.12 22.34
C ARG A 358 2.42 5.56 21.34
N ARG A 359 1.81 6.73 21.55
CA ARG A 359 0.90 7.33 20.56
C ARG A 359 1.63 7.57 19.23
N ILE A 360 2.81 8.20 19.29
CA ILE A 360 3.61 8.53 18.11
C ILE A 360 4.07 7.28 17.37
N TRP A 361 4.55 6.24 18.07
CA TRP A 361 4.91 4.97 17.42
C TRP A 361 3.72 4.32 16.71
N ARG A 362 2.52 4.40 17.29
CA ARG A 362 1.30 3.94 16.62
C ARG A 362 0.97 4.75 15.38
N ASP A 363 1.14 6.08 15.42
CA ASP A 363 0.94 6.95 14.27
C ASP A 363 1.96 6.69 13.15
N ILE A 364 3.21 6.42 13.51
CA ILE A 364 4.29 5.99 12.61
C ILE A 364 3.94 4.66 11.94
N ALA A 365 3.61 3.63 12.71
CA ALA A 365 3.26 2.32 12.17
C ALA A 365 1.95 2.37 11.34
N SER A 366 1.02 3.27 11.67
CA SER A 366 -0.20 3.50 10.88
C SER A 366 0.11 4.24 9.56
N ALA A 367 1.12 5.12 9.53
CA ALA A 367 1.58 5.72 8.28
C ALA A 367 2.23 4.66 7.37
N ALA A 368 2.98 3.71 7.94
CA ALA A 368 3.45 2.55 7.18
C ALA A 368 2.30 1.67 6.65
N GLU A 369 1.21 1.50 7.43
CA GLU A 369 -0.03 0.85 6.94
C GLU A 369 -0.69 1.60 5.78
N SER A 370 -0.52 2.92 5.70
CA SER A 370 -1.07 3.69 4.58
C SER A 370 -0.29 3.51 3.27
N GLY A 371 0.94 2.99 3.34
CA GLY A 371 1.90 2.98 2.24
C GLY A 371 2.61 4.32 2.00
N TRP A 372 2.32 5.36 2.81
CA TRP A 372 2.88 6.71 2.67
C TRP A 372 3.77 7.07 3.88
N ASP A 373 4.75 6.22 4.19
CA ASP A 373 5.76 6.38 5.23
C ASP A 373 7.02 7.07 4.69
N PHE A 374 7.27 8.37 4.90
CA PHE A 374 6.37 9.34 5.51
C PHE A 374 6.05 10.48 4.56
N SER A 375 5.05 11.27 4.95
CA SER A 375 4.50 12.39 4.18
C SER A 375 4.02 13.47 5.14
N SER A 376 4.16 14.74 4.74
CA SER A 376 3.48 15.88 5.34
C SER A 376 1.97 15.71 5.49
N ARG A 377 1.37 14.80 4.70
CA ARG A 377 -0.04 14.42 4.77
C ARG A 377 -0.48 14.03 6.18
N TRP A 378 0.41 13.39 6.94
CA TRP A 378 0.14 12.83 8.27
C TRP A 378 0.59 13.74 9.41
N PHE A 379 1.22 14.87 9.12
CA PHE A 379 1.82 15.74 10.13
C PHE A 379 0.87 16.88 10.49
N ALA A 380 0.67 17.11 11.78
CA ALA A 380 -0.24 18.15 12.27
C ALA A 380 0.15 19.56 11.78
N ASP A 381 1.44 19.79 11.53
CA ASP A 381 1.98 21.05 10.99
C ASP A 381 2.31 21.00 9.50
N HIS A 382 2.05 19.86 8.85
CA HIS A 382 2.37 19.59 7.44
C HIS A 382 3.86 19.74 7.07
N GLN A 383 4.77 19.61 8.04
CA GLN A 383 6.20 19.82 7.82
C GLN A 383 7.07 18.84 8.58
N ASN A 384 6.83 18.64 9.88
CA ASN A 384 7.73 17.91 10.76
C ASN A 384 7.14 16.58 11.20
N MET A 385 7.88 15.50 10.96
CA MET A 385 7.51 14.12 11.34
C MET A 385 7.24 13.95 12.84
N LYS A 386 7.87 14.77 13.68
CA LYS A 386 7.59 14.81 15.12
C LYS A 386 6.12 15.11 15.45
N THR A 387 5.39 15.75 14.54
CA THR A 387 3.96 16.06 14.72
C THR A 387 3.03 15.05 14.04
N ILE A 388 3.54 13.88 13.66
CA ILE A 388 2.75 12.83 13.03
C ILE A 388 1.54 12.46 13.88
N GLU A 389 0.37 12.38 13.24
CA GLU A 389 -0.92 12.10 13.86
C GLU A 389 -1.83 11.27 12.94
N THR A 390 -1.27 10.26 12.27
CA THR A 390 -1.98 9.42 11.29
C THR A 390 -3.32 8.88 11.80
N THR A 391 -3.39 8.46 13.08
CA THR A 391 -4.62 7.95 13.71
C THR A 391 -5.63 9.04 14.08
N ASN A 392 -5.37 10.31 13.76
CA ASN A 392 -6.36 11.39 13.73
C ASN A 392 -6.87 11.69 12.31
N VAL A 393 -6.29 11.09 11.26
CA VAL A 393 -6.70 11.36 9.88
C VAL A 393 -7.67 10.29 9.42
N LEU A 394 -8.78 10.71 8.81
CA LEU A 394 -9.67 9.89 8.00
C LEU A 394 -9.22 9.99 6.55
N PRO A 395 -8.56 8.96 6.00
CA PRO A 395 -7.90 9.07 4.71
C PRO A 395 -8.88 8.76 3.57
N VAL A 396 -8.97 9.68 2.61
CA VAL A 396 -9.91 9.60 1.48
C VAL A 396 -9.66 8.37 0.61
N ASP A 397 -8.40 8.00 0.43
CA ASP A 397 -7.95 6.90 -0.40
C ASP A 397 -8.33 5.53 0.18
N LEU A 398 -8.09 5.28 1.47
CA LEU A 398 -8.56 4.04 2.11
C LEU A 398 -10.06 3.83 1.93
N ASN A 399 -10.84 4.88 2.20
CA ASN A 399 -12.29 4.81 2.08
C ASN A 399 -12.72 4.60 0.62
N ALA A 400 -11.98 5.19 -0.34
CA ALA A 400 -12.20 4.96 -1.76
C ALA A 400 -11.86 3.51 -2.17
N PHE A 401 -10.79 2.90 -1.63
CA PHE A 401 -10.44 1.49 -1.88
C PHE A 401 -11.47 0.54 -1.29
N ILE A 402 -11.92 0.77 -0.06
CA ILE A 402 -12.96 -0.08 0.56
C ILE A 402 -14.28 -0.01 -0.24
N CYS A 403 -14.66 1.18 -0.70
CA CYS A 403 -15.80 1.36 -1.60
C CYS A 403 -15.62 0.59 -2.92
N TRP A 404 -14.40 0.58 -3.47
CA TRP A 404 -14.06 -0.19 -4.66
C TRP A 404 -14.20 -1.69 -4.44
N ASN A 405 -13.69 -2.19 -3.32
CA ASN A 405 -13.73 -3.61 -2.99
C ASN A 405 -15.17 -4.10 -2.87
N MET A 406 -16.07 -3.33 -2.24
CA MET A 406 -17.49 -3.68 -2.22
C MET A 406 -18.11 -3.70 -3.62
N ASN A 407 -17.73 -2.77 -4.50
CA ASN A 407 -18.21 -2.74 -5.88
C ASN A 407 -17.71 -3.94 -6.70
N ILE A 408 -16.43 -4.30 -6.55
CA ILE A 408 -15.82 -5.45 -7.21
C ILE A 408 -16.42 -6.76 -6.69
N LEU A 409 -16.61 -6.91 -5.38
CA LEU A 409 -17.24 -8.11 -4.81
C LEU A 409 -18.65 -8.31 -5.38
N SER A 410 -19.45 -7.23 -5.45
CA SER A 410 -20.76 -7.29 -6.11
C SER A 410 -20.65 -7.79 -7.55
N TYR A 411 -19.72 -7.22 -8.34
CA TYR A 411 -19.49 -7.64 -9.72
C TYR A 411 -19.05 -9.10 -9.84
N LEU A 412 -18.04 -9.54 -9.08
CA LEU A 412 -17.52 -10.90 -9.18
C LEU A 412 -18.53 -11.97 -8.73
N TYR A 413 -19.37 -11.66 -7.72
CA TYR A 413 -20.46 -12.55 -7.32
C TYR A 413 -21.54 -12.67 -8.42
N ASP A 414 -21.86 -11.57 -9.11
CA ASP A 414 -22.75 -11.55 -10.28
C ASP A 414 -22.21 -12.46 -11.39
N GLU A 415 -20.93 -12.33 -11.73
CA GLU A 415 -20.26 -13.09 -12.79
C GLU A 415 -20.22 -14.62 -12.52
N ILE A 416 -20.31 -15.05 -11.26
CA ILE A 416 -20.41 -16.49 -10.91
C ILE A 416 -21.85 -16.97 -10.64
N GLY A 417 -22.86 -16.10 -10.80
CA GLY A 417 -24.27 -16.41 -10.63
C GLY A 417 -24.79 -16.40 -9.19
N ASP A 418 -24.07 -15.79 -8.24
CA ASP A 418 -24.51 -15.61 -6.85
C ASP A 418 -25.18 -14.25 -6.66
N GLU A 419 -26.45 -14.17 -7.04
CA GLU A 419 -27.24 -12.94 -6.97
C GLU A 419 -27.40 -12.42 -5.53
N ALA A 420 -27.44 -13.32 -4.53
CA ALA A 420 -27.66 -12.94 -3.14
C ALA A 420 -26.48 -12.13 -2.58
N HIS A 421 -25.24 -12.63 -2.74
CA HIS A 421 -24.05 -11.89 -2.32
C HIS A 421 -23.81 -10.66 -3.20
N SER A 422 -24.11 -10.75 -4.50
CA SER A 422 -24.06 -9.61 -5.42
C SER A 422 -24.92 -8.45 -4.92
N ASP A 423 -26.18 -8.70 -4.57
CA ASP A 423 -27.13 -7.71 -4.05
C ASP A 423 -26.75 -7.16 -2.66
N GLN A 424 -26.22 -8.03 -1.79
CA GLN A 424 -25.71 -7.63 -0.48
C GLN A 424 -24.61 -6.56 -0.63
N TYR A 425 -23.60 -6.84 -1.46
CA TYR A 425 -22.49 -5.92 -1.66
C TYR A 425 -22.88 -4.66 -2.45
N ARG A 426 -23.79 -4.79 -3.42
CA ARG A 426 -24.38 -3.65 -4.13
C ARG A 426 -25.08 -2.69 -3.18
N THR A 427 -25.89 -3.21 -2.26
CA THR A 427 -26.60 -2.43 -1.25
C THR A 427 -25.63 -1.79 -0.27
N ARG A 428 -24.66 -2.55 0.23
CA ARG A 428 -23.63 -2.07 1.16
C ARG A 428 -22.80 -0.94 0.56
N MET A 429 -22.34 -1.12 -0.69
CA MET A 429 -21.61 -0.12 -1.45
C MET A 429 -22.45 1.15 -1.65
N SER A 430 -23.72 1.03 -2.05
CA SER A 430 -24.60 2.19 -2.28
C SER A 430 -24.79 3.02 -1.01
N ARG A 431 -24.97 2.38 0.16
CA ARG A 431 -25.02 3.05 1.46
C ARG A 431 -23.70 3.73 1.80
N PHE A 432 -22.59 3.03 1.64
CA PHE A 432 -21.27 3.58 1.97
C PHE A 432 -20.89 4.76 1.07
N ARG A 433 -21.21 4.71 -0.23
CA ARG A 433 -20.97 5.80 -1.19
C ARG A 433 -21.69 7.09 -0.80
N ASN A 434 -22.86 7.00 -0.18
CA ASN A 434 -23.56 8.16 0.40
C ASN A 434 -22.79 8.77 1.57
N THR A 435 -22.22 7.95 2.46
CA THR A 435 -21.32 8.41 3.53
C THR A 435 -20.06 9.03 2.94
N PHE A 436 -19.41 8.36 2.00
CA PHE A 436 -18.20 8.82 1.32
C PHE A 436 -18.37 10.22 0.72
N GLN A 437 -19.47 10.42 -0.02
CA GLN A 437 -19.81 11.71 -0.63
C GLN A 437 -20.02 12.82 0.40
N LYS A 438 -20.64 12.54 1.55
CA LYS A 438 -20.91 13.52 2.60
C LYS A 438 -19.67 13.87 3.41
N VAL A 439 -18.77 12.90 3.62
CA VAL A 439 -17.58 13.05 4.45
C VAL A 439 -16.42 13.65 3.68
N PHE A 440 -16.11 13.14 2.48
CA PHE A 440 -14.83 13.47 1.84
C PHE A 440 -14.95 14.51 0.72
N TYR A 441 -16.09 14.60 0.03
CA TYR A 441 -16.23 15.55 -1.09
C TYR A 441 -16.62 16.95 -0.60
N VAL A 442 -15.77 17.94 -0.86
CA VAL A 442 -16.03 19.34 -0.53
C VAL A 442 -16.31 20.12 -1.81
N ARG A 443 -17.58 20.45 -2.05
CA ARG A 443 -18.05 21.03 -3.32
C ARG A 443 -17.38 22.36 -3.64
N GLU A 444 -17.22 23.22 -2.65
CA GLU A 444 -16.63 24.56 -2.76
C GLU A 444 -15.13 24.51 -3.08
N LYS A 445 -14.48 23.40 -2.73
CA LYS A 445 -13.05 23.15 -2.99
C LYS A 445 -12.81 22.26 -4.21
N SER A 446 -13.87 21.68 -4.78
CA SER A 446 -13.84 20.88 -6.02
C SER A 446 -12.97 19.62 -5.93
N GLY A 447 -13.02 18.92 -4.79
CA GLY A 447 -12.23 17.70 -4.61
C GLY A 447 -12.67 16.86 -3.42
N TRP A 448 -12.00 15.71 -3.27
CA TRP A 448 -12.14 14.85 -2.10
C TRP A 448 -10.93 15.00 -1.19
N TYR A 449 -11.14 15.20 0.10
CA TYR A 449 -10.07 15.56 1.03
C TYR A 449 -10.11 14.69 2.26
N ASP A 450 -8.93 14.39 2.80
CA ASP A 450 -8.82 13.78 4.13
C ASP A 450 -9.50 14.67 5.17
N PHE A 451 -10.09 14.05 6.20
CA PHE A 451 -10.71 14.76 7.31
C PHE A 451 -9.94 14.47 8.61
N ASN A 452 -9.55 15.51 9.34
CA ASN A 452 -8.80 15.36 10.59
C ASN A 452 -9.76 15.41 11.79
N LEU A 453 -9.75 14.37 12.61
CA LEU A 453 -10.61 14.19 13.78
C LEU A 453 -10.30 15.16 14.93
N ARG A 454 -9.04 15.60 15.04
CA ARG A 454 -8.59 16.53 16.09
C ARG A 454 -8.99 17.96 15.75
N SER A 455 -8.65 18.45 14.55
CA SER A 455 -9.02 19.80 14.11
C SER A 455 -10.48 19.92 13.70
N LYS A 456 -11.12 18.80 13.33
CA LYS A 456 -12.47 18.72 12.75
C LYS A 456 -12.58 19.44 11.40
N GLU A 457 -11.48 19.45 10.65
CA GLU A 457 -11.38 20.12 9.36
C GLU A 457 -10.81 19.20 8.28
N HIS A 458 -11.16 19.51 7.02
CA HIS A 458 -10.54 18.87 5.86
C HIS A 458 -9.15 19.43 5.58
N ASN A 459 -8.22 18.57 5.17
CA ASN A 459 -6.92 19.00 4.67
C ASN A 459 -7.03 19.41 3.19
N PHE A 460 -6.96 20.71 2.90
CA PHE A 460 -7.05 21.24 1.54
C PHE A 460 -5.70 21.36 0.81
N GLN A 461 -4.60 20.91 1.42
CA GLN A 461 -3.32 20.79 0.70
C GLN A 461 -3.43 19.71 -0.39
N PHE A 462 -2.56 19.81 -1.39
CA PHE A 462 -2.57 18.84 -2.48
C PHE A 462 -1.83 17.56 -2.07
N TYR A 463 -2.53 16.43 -2.21
CA TYR A 463 -1.97 15.09 -2.32
C TYR A 463 -2.72 14.35 -3.43
N PRO A 464 -2.08 13.46 -4.20
CA PRO A 464 -2.72 12.62 -5.22
C PRO A 464 -3.96 11.84 -4.76
N SER A 465 -4.12 11.61 -3.45
CA SER A 465 -5.31 11.00 -2.85
C SER A 465 -6.61 11.74 -3.21
N ILE A 466 -6.54 13.05 -3.51
CA ILE A 466 -7.67 13.85 -4.00
C ILE A 466 -8.35 13.28 -5.25
N ALA A 467 -7.62 12.49 -6.05
CA ALA A 467 -8.07 11.95 -7.32
C ALA A 467 -8.33 10.43 -7.28
N ILE A 468 -7.95 9.73 -6.21
CA ILE A 468 -8.17 8.27 -6.07
C ILE A 468 -9.65 7.89 -6.19
N PRO A 469 -10.64 8.70 -5.76
CA PRO A 469 -12.05 8.38 -6.01
C PRO A 469 -12.42 8.27 -7.49
N LEU A 470 -11.71 8.95 -8.40
CA LEU A 470 -11.90 8.77 -9.85
C LEU A 470 -11.43 7.38 -10.30
N PHE A 471 -10.31 6.91 -9.77
CA PHE A 471 -9.74 5.60 -10.06
C PHE A 471 -10.64 4.46 -9.59
N THR A 472 -11.16 4.57 -8.36
CA THR A 472 -12.00 3.53 -7.73
C THR A 472 -13.48 3.62 -8.11
N LYS A 473 -13.87 4.67 -8.85
CA LYS A 473 -15.27 5.00 -9.17
C LYS A 473 -16.17 5.13 -7.94
N CYS A 474 -15.61 5.54 -6.79
CA CYS A 474 -16.39 5.78 -5.57
C CYS A 474 -17.02 7.18 -5.54
N TYR A 475 -18.00 7.41 -6.41
CA TYR A 475 -18.80 8.63 -6.46
C TYR A 475 -20.17 8.33 -7.08
N HIS A 476 -21.16 9.21 -6.85
CA HIS A 476 -22.47 9.06 -7.48
C HIS A 476 -22.37 9.28 -9.00
N SER A 477 -23.18 8.56 -9.78
CA SER A 477 -23.19 8.55 -11.25
C SER A 477 -22.84 9.91 -11.86
N MET A 478 -21.88 9.87 -12.78
CA MET A 478 -21.17 10.98 -13.39
C MET A 478 -21.91 12.32 -13.42
N ASN A 479 -21.52 13.20 -12.51
CA ASN A 479 -21.46 14.59 -12.89
C ASN A 479 -20.17 14.74 -13.70
N HIS A 480 -20.20 14.72 -15.04
CA HIS A 480 -19.00 14.94 -15.87
C HIS A 480 -18.17 16.14 -15.39
N ALA A 481 -18.85 17.14 -14.82
CA ALA A 481 -18.20 18.31 -14.28
C ALA A 481 -17.42 18.05 -12.97
N GLN A 482 -17.56 16.91 -12.27
CA GLN A 482 -16.71 16.56 -11.12
C GLN A 482 -15.27 16.31 -11.53
N SER A 483 -15.03 15.50 -12.58
CA SER A 483 -13.68 15.24 -13.07
C SER A 483 -13.07 16.50 -13.69
N ASP A 484 -13.84 17.28 -14.46
CA ASP A 484 -13.40 18.60 -14.95
C ASP A 484 -13.05 19.57 -13.80
N ARG A 485 -13.92 19.69 -12.79
CA ARG A 485 -13.68 20.58 -11.64
C ARG A 485 -12.43 20.16 -10.86
N LEU A 486 -12.24 18.86 -10.64
CA LEU A 486 -11.04 18.35 -9.99
C LEU A 486 -9.79 18.65 -10.82
N PHE A 487 -9.82 18.35 -12.12
CA PHE A 487 -8.68 18.60 -13.00
C PHE A 487 -8.32 20.09 -13.05
N ASN A 488 -9.31 20.97 -13.22
CA ASN A 488 -9.12 22.41 -13.17
C ASN A 488 -8.56 22.85 -11.80
N LYS A 489 -9.01 22.23 -10.71
CA LYS A 489 -8.48 22.51 -9.37
C LYS A 489 -7.00 22.12 -9.24
N MET A 490 -6.62 20.96 -9.76
CA MET A 490 -5.22 20.51 -9.82
C MET A 490 -4.38 21.47 -10.67
N GLU A 491 -4.89 21.89 -11.82
CA GLU A 491 -4.25 22.89 -12.68
C GLU A 491 -4.03 24.22 -11.94
N GLN A 492 -5.05 24.73 -11.24
CA GLN A 492 -4.95 25.93 -10.41
C GLN A 492 -3.94 25.81 -9.26
N MET A 493 -3.81 24.62 -8.67
CA MET A 493 -2.79 24.34 -7.65
C MET A 493 -1.37 24.27 -8.23
N GLY A 494 -1.21 24.21 -9.56
CA GLY A 494 0.08 24.16 -10.24
C GLY A 494 0.74 22.78 -10.29
N VAL A 495 0.05 21.73 -9.82
CA VAL A 495 0.61 20.36 -9.71
C VAL A 495 0.83 19.70 -11.06
N LEU A 496 0.21 20.25 -12.12
CA LEU A 496 0.34 19.78 -13.49
C LEU A 496 1.49 20.47 -14.25
N ASN A 497 2.16 21.47 -13.67
CA ASN A 497 3.20 22.26 -14.33
C ASN A 497 4.55 21.54 -14.42
N TYR A 498 4.73 20.48 -13.65
CA TYR A 498 5.96 19.69 -13.62
C TYR A 498 6.07 18.81 -14.87
N THR A 499 7.27 18.69 -15.43
CA THR A 499 7.50 17.95 -16.69
C THR A 499 7.72 16.46 -16.47
N GLY A 500 8.08 16.04 -15.24
CA GLY A 500 8.38 14.66 -14.90
C GLY A 500 7.20 13.85 -14.36
N GLY A 501 6.00 14.43 -14.24
CA GLY A 501 4.82 13.80 -13.63
C GLY A 501 4.10 14.73 -12.67
N ILE A 502 3.24 14.17 -11.82
CA ILE A 502 2.57 14.86 -10.72
C ILE A 502 3.34 14.53 -9.42
N PRO A 503 3.71 15.54 -8.61
CA PRO A 503 4.38 15.30 -7.33
C PRO A 503 3.42 14.72 -6.30
N THR A 504 3.95 14.07 -5.27
CA THR A 504 3.16 13.54 -4.15
C THR A 504 2.57 14.64 -3.26
N SER A 505 3.22 15.79 -3.18
CA SER A 505 2.68 16.98 -2.53
C SER A 505 3.30 18.26 -3.11
N LEU A 506 2.94 19.42 -2.56
CA LEU A 506 3.63 20.68 -2.80
C LEU A 506 4.45 21.14 -1.58
N ALA A 507 4.50 20.32 -0.52
CA ALA A 507 5.23 20.62 0.70
C ALA A 507 6.73 20.48 0.45
N LYS A 508 7.45 21.61 0.52
CA LYS A 508 8.91 21.68 0.34
C LYS A 508 9.61 21.54 1.68
N SER A 509 10.84 21.05 1.65
CA SER A 509 11.74 20.99 2.82
C SER A 509 11.31 20.02 3.94
N THR A 510 10.36 19.13 3.68
CA THR A 510 9.97 18.07 4.64
C THR A 510 11.03 16.96 4.73
N ASN A 511 11.84 16.82 3.68
CA ASN A 511 12.80 15.72 3.44
C ASN A 511 12.16 14.32 3.44
N GLN A 512 10.83 14.24 3.38
CA GLN A 512 10.10 12.99 3.36
C GLN A 512 9.96 12.46 1.94
N GLN A 513 9.88 11.14 1.81
CA GLN A 513 9.86 10.50 0.49
C GLN A 513 8.50 10.61 -0.22
N TRP A 514 7.40 10.65 0.52
CA TRP A 514 6.05 10.87 -0.01
C TRP A 514 5.67 12.36 0.01
N ASP A 515 6.58 13.20 -0.47
CA ASP A 515 6.41 14.66 -0.61
C ASP A 515 7.16 15.20 -1.83
N PHE A 516 7.00 16.51 -2.10
CA PHE A 516 7.77 17.20 -3.13
C PHE A 516 9.30 17.04 -2.92
N PRO A 517 10.10 16.75 -3.97
CA PRO A 517 9.77 16.76 -5.40
C PRO A 517 9.43 15.38 -5.98
N ASN A 518 9.14 14.39 -5.15
CA ASN A 518 8.98 13.03 -5.63
C ASN A 518 7.60 12.83 -6.27
N GLY A 519 7.57 12.06 -7.34
CA GLY A 519 6.38 11.45 -7.93
C GLY A 519 6.55 9.93 -7.91
N TRP A 520 5.46 9.24 -7.62
CA TRP A 520 5.45 7.79 -7.46
C TRP A 520 4.55 7.15 -8.52
N SER A 521 4.99 6.00 -9.04
CA SER A 521 4.28 5.26 -10.08
C SER A 521 2.84 4.93 -9.70
N PRO A 522 2.55 4.39 -8.50
CA PRO A 522 1.19 4.21 -8.00
C PRO A 522 0.29 5.44 -8.15
N LEU A 523 0.78 6.60 -7.71
CA LEU A 523 -0.03 7.82 -7.60
C LEU A 523 -0.29 8.45 -8.97
N ASN A 524 0.74 8.51 -9.81
CA ASN A 524 0.59 9.00 -11.18
C ASN A 524 -0.32 8.08 -11.98
N HIS A 525 -0.13 6.76 -11.85
CA HIS A 525 -0.96 5.76 -12.51
C HIS A 525 -2.42 5.86 -12.09
N MET A 526 -2.73 5.95 -10.80
CA MET A 526 -4.11 6.10 -10.32
C MET A 526 -4.78 7.39 -10.83
N ILE A 527 -4.06 8.53 -10.88
CA ILE A 527 -4.61 9.77 -11.46
C ILE A 527 -4.91 9.58 -12.95
N ILE A 528 -3.95 9.04 -13.71
CA ILE A 528 -4.09 8.81 -15.15
C ILE A 528 -5.27 7.88 -15.41
N GLU A 529 -5.32 6.73 -14.72
CA GLU A 529 -6.39 5.75 -14.88
C GLU A 529 -7.74 6.28 -14.43
N GLY A 530 -7.81 7.05 -13.34
CA GLY A 530 -9.05 7.69 -12.90
C GLY A 530 -9.61 8.66 -13.94
N LEU A 531 -8.76 9.46 -14.58
CA LEU A 531 -9.16 10.36 -15.67
C LEU A 531 -9.51 9.58 -16.94
N ARG A 532 -8.76 8.53 -17.29
CA ARG A 532 -9.03 7.68 -18.46
C ARG A 532 -10.34 6.92 -18.33
N LYS A 533 -10.63 6.38 -17.14
CA LYS A 533 -11.87 5.66 -16.82
C LYS A 533 -13.07 6.58 -16.60
N SER A 534 -12.85 7.91 -16.60
CA SER A 534 -13.97 8.85 -16.65
C SER A 534 -14.62 8.78 -18.03
N GLU A 535 -15.95 8.84 -18.11
CA GLU A 535 -16.64 8.85 -19.42
C GLU A 535 -16.67 10.27 -20.01
N ASN A 536 -15.63 11.08 -19.72
CA ASN A 536 -15.44 12.43 -20.21
C ASN A 536 -14.25 12.46 -21.19
N SER A 537 -14.54 12.63 -22.48
CA SER A 537 -13.52 12.60 -23.54
C SER A 537 -12.42 13.65 -23.35
N ARG A 538 -12.75 14.83 -22.81
CA ARG A 538 -11.76 15.86 -22.48
C ARG A 538 -10.79 15.37 -21.40
N MET A 539 -11.29 14.70 -20.37
CA MET A 539 -10.46 14.11 -19.32
C MET A 539 -9.67 12.91 -19.81
N GLN A 540 -10.21 12.10 -20.72
CA GLN A 540 -9.47 11.01 -21.37
C GLN A 540 -8.27 11.53 -22.19
N GLU A 541 -8.42 12.63 -22.92
CA GLU A 541 -7.28 13.27 -23.61
C GLU A 541 -6.28 13.86 -22.60
N LYS A 542 -6.74 14.47 -21.50
CA LYS A 542 -5.83 14.92 -20.43
C LYS A 542 -5.09 13.73 -19.77
N ALA A 543 -5.74 12.60 -19.59
CA ALA A 543 -5.13 11.37 -19.09
C ALA A 543 -4.00 10.89 -20.01
N TYR A 544 -4.24 10.87 -21.33
CA TYR A 544 -3.21 10.54 -22.31
C TYR A 544 -2.00 11.50 -22.22
N ARG A 545 -2.21 12.81 -22.07
CA ARG A 545 -1.10 13.78 -21.92
C ARG A 545 -0.30 13.55 -20.64
N LEU A 546 -0.97 13.21 -19.54
CA LEU A 546 -0.30 12.85 -18.29
C LEU A 546 0.45 11.52 -18.39
N ALA A 547 -0.12 10.53 -19.08
CA ALA A 547 0.53 9.25 -19.37
C ALA A 547 1.80 9.46 -20.19
N GLN A 548 1.71 10.21 -21.29
CA GLN A 548 2.87 10.56 -22.13
C GLN A 548 3.95 11.26 -21.31
N LYS A 549 3.57 12.24 -20.48
CA LYS A 549 4.50 12.93 -19.59
C LYS A 549 5.22 11.97 -18.64
N TRP A 550 4.47 11.12 -17.94
CA TRP A 550 5.02 10.17 -16.96
C TRP A 550 5.92 9.11 -17.61
N VAL A 551 5.44 8.47 -18.69
CA VAL A 551 6.16 7.43 -19.44
C VAL A 551 7.47 7.97 -19.99
N LEU A 552 7.45 9.15 -20.64
CA LEU A 552 8.67 9.73 -21.22
C LEU A 552 9.67 10.18 -20.14
N SER A 553 9.19 10.64 -18.98
CA SER A 553 10.05 10.97 -17.84
C SER A 553 10.78 9.72 -17.33
N ASN A 554 10.04 8.64 -17.11
CA ASN A 554 10.58 7.37 -16.63
C ASN A 554 11.57 6.78 -17.64
N TYR A 555 11.24 6.81 -18.94
CA TYR A 555 12.14 6.36 -20.01
C TYR A 555 13.46 7.14 -20.00
N ARG A 556 13.43 8.47 -19.87
CA ARG A 556 14.65 9.29 -19.83
C ARG A 556 15.53 8.93 -18.64
N VAL A 557 14.95 8.64 -17.48
CA VAL A 557 15.71 8.20 -16.30
C VAL A 557 16.28 6.81 -16.55
N PHE A 558 15.48 5.88 -17.05
CA PHE A 558 15.92 4.53 -17.40
C PHE A 558 17.12 4.57 -18.36
N THR A 559 17.05 5.34 -19.44
CA THR A 559 18.16 5.48 -20.40
C THR A 559 19.40 6.13 -19.77
N ALA A 560 19.22 7.05 -18.82
CA ALA A 560 20.34 7.74 -18.17
C ALA A 560 21.01 6.89 -17.07
N SER A 561 20.26 6.05 -16.36
CA SER A 561 20.76 5.32 -15.20
C SER A 561 20.85 3.80 -15.38
N GLY A 562 20.27 3.25 -16.44
CA GLY A 562 20.20 1.81 -16.70
C GLY A 562 19.20 1.04 -15.82
N SER A 563 18.33 1.74 -15.08
CA SER A 563 17.47 1.13 -14.05
C SER A 563 16.11 1.81 -13.97
N MET A 564 15.10 1.03 -13.60
CA MET A 564 13.80 1.54 -13.14
C MET A 564 13.86 1.74 -11.64
N TRP A 565 13.31 2.86 -11.16
CA TRP A 565 13.39 3.28 -9.77
C TRP A 565 12.05 3.22 -9.06
N GLU A 566 12.13 3.12 -7.73
CA GLU A 566 11.01 3.22 -6.80
C GLU A 566 10.21 4.52 -7.00
N LYS A 567 10.89 5.66 -7.11
CA LYS A 567 10.32 7.02 -7.16
C LYS A 567 11.15 7.96 -8.04
N TYR A 568 10.55 9.05 -8.52
CA TYR A 568 11.15 9.95 -9.53
C TYR A 568 11.06 11.42 -9.12
N ASN A 569 12.06 12.22 -9.47
CA ASN A 569 11.98 13.67 -9.29
C ASN A 569 11.14 14.30 -10.41
N VAL A 570 9.99 14.89 -10.10
CA VAL A 570 9.05 15.37 -11.12
C VAL A 570 9.40 16.75 -11.70
N ILE A 571 10.33 17.50 -11.11
CA ILE A 571 10.69 18.85 -11.58
C ILE A 571 11.16 18.81 -13.04
N GLY A 572 11.83 17.72 -13.43
CA GLY A 572 12.12 17.36 -14.82
C GLY A 572 13.06 18.32 -15.56
N THR A 573 13.99 18.94 -14.83
CA THR A 573 15.17 19.60 -15.41
C THR A 573 16.27 18.62 -15.78
N GLN A 574 16.34 17.47 -15.09
CA GLN A 574 17.29 16.39 -15.36
C GLN A 574 16.62 15.04 -15.10
N PRO A 575 16.96 13.98 -15.87
CA PRO A 575 16.50 12.63 -15.55
C PRO A 575 17.13 12.18 -14.22
N LYS A 576 16.31 12.08 -13.17
CA LYS A 576 16.74 11.65 -11.83
C LYS A 576 15.68 10.82 -11.14
N SER A 577 16.12 9.81 -10.40
CA SER A 577 15.32 9.20 -9.35
C SER A 577 14.96 10.24 -8.28
N GLY A 578 13.92 9.95 -7.51
CA GLY A 578 13.57 10.72 -6.32
C GLY A 578 14.50 10.42 -5.14
N ASN A 579 14.31 11.10 -4.03
CA ASN A 579 15.16 10.99 -2.84
C ASN A 579 14.37 11.19 -1.53
N GLY A 580 15.06 11.23 -0.38
CA GLY A 580 14.45 11.46 0.93
C GLY A 580 13.77 10.21 1.52
N GLY A 581 13.26 10.37 2.74
CA GLY A 581 12.79 9.26 3.58
C GLY A 581 13.88 8.67 4.47
N GLU A 582 13.61 7.49 5.03
CA GLU A 582 14.48 6.82 6.01
C GLU A 582 15.52 5.87 5.38
N TYR A 583 15.50 5.70 4.05
CA TYR A 583 16.43 4.84 3.31
C TYR A 583 16.74 5.36 1.91
N GLU A 584 17.84 4.86 1.32
CA GLU A 584 18.28 5.18 -0.04
C GLU A 584 17.31 4.67 -1.11
N VAL A 585 17.18 5.39 -2.22
CA VAL A 585 16.23 5.01 -3.29
C VAL A 585 16.56 3.64 -3.92
N GLN A 586 15.53 2.82 -4.15
CA GLN A 586 15.69 1.43 -4.59
C GLN A 586 15.52 1.26 -6.11
N ALA A 587 16.33 0.39 -6.70
CA ALA A 587 16.26 -0.01 -8.11
C ALA A 587 15.47 -1.33 -8.27
N GLY A 588 14.79 -1.47 -9.40
CA GLY A 588 13.97 -2.64 -9.75
C GLY A 588 12.91 -2.27 -10.78
N PHE A 589 11.91 -1.44 -10.47
CA PHE A 589 11.12 -1.55 -9.25
C PHE A 589 9.71 -2.01 -9.65
N GLY A 590 9.20 -3.06 -9.03
CA GLY A 590 8.05 -3.84 -9.49
C GLY A 590 6.83 -3.01 -9.87
N TRP A 591 6.41 -2.06 -9.03
CA TRP A 591 5.25 -1.22 -9.33
C TRP A 591 5.45 -0.24 -10.50
N THR A 592 6.69 0.13 -10.80
CA THR A 592 7.05 1.15 -11.79
C THR A 592 7.08 0.45 -13.12
N ASN A 593 7.73 -0.72 -13.16
CA ASN A 593 7.71 -1.62 -14.30
C ASN A 593 6.26 -1.94 -14.68
N GLY A 594 5.46 -2.33 -13.69
CA GLY A 594 4.06 -2.70 -13.90
C GLY A 594 3.18 -1.54 -14.36
N ALA A 595 3.25 -0.38 -13.71
CA ALA A 595 2.51 0.81 -14.13
C ALA A 595 2.91 1.30 -15.53
N ILE A 596 4.19 1.26 -15.87
CA ILE A 596 4.67 1.68 -17.19
C ILE A 596 4.24 0.68 -18.28
N LEU A 597 4.36 -0.63 -18.06
CA LEU A 597 3.89 -1.65 -19.00
C LEU A 597 2.38 -1.54 -19.24
N ASP A 598 1.61 -1.27 -18.20
CA ASP A 598 0.17 -1.03 -18.32
C ASP A 598 -0.15 0.22 -19.15
N LEU A 599 0.53 1.35 -18.92
CA LEU A 599 0.33 2.59 -19.68
C LEU A 599 0.79 2.46 -21.13
N LEU A 600 1.93 1.80 -21.39
CA LEU A 600 2.44 1.54 -22.73
C LEU A 600 1.47 0.64 -23.52
N SER A 601 0.90 -0.37 -22.86
CA SER A 601 -0.11 -1.25 -23.48
C SER A 601 -1.43 -0.53 -23.71
N THR A 602 -1.83 0.34 -22.78
CA THR A 602 -3.10 1.08 -22.83
C THR A 602 -3.13 2.10 -23.96
N TYR A 603 -2.00 2.75 -24.24
CA TYR A 603 -1.88 3.77 -25.29
C TYR A 603 -0.91 3.32 -26.40
N SER A 604 -0.91 2.02 -26.71
CA SER A 604 0.04 1.37 -27.62
C SER A 604 0.03 1.95 -29.04
N ASP A 605 -1.11 2.47 -29.48
CA ASP A 605 -1.35 3.05 -30.80
C ASP A 605 -1.01 4.55 -30.89
N ARG A 606 -0.89 5.25 -29.76
CA ARG A 606 -0.78 6.72 -29.69
C ARG A 606 0.44 7.24 -28.95
N LEU A 607 1.04 6.49 -28.04
CA LEU A 607 2.27 6.93 -27.38
C LEU A 607 3.44 6.88 -28.37
N SER A 608 4.17 7.98 -28.45
CA SER A 608 5.35 8.11 -29.30
C SER A 608 6.47 8.80 -28.54
N PHE A 609 7.70 8.33 -28.71
CA PHE A 609 8.88 9.05 -28.27
C PHE A 609 9.20 10.15 -29.30
N PRO A 610 9.13 11.45 -28.93
CA PRO A 610 9.44 12.49 -29.90
C PRO A 610 10.89 12.34 -30.36
N SER A 611 11.09 12.14 -31.66
CA SER A 611 12.43 12.19 -32.27
C SER A 611 13.14 13.46 -31.82
N VAL A 612 14.45 13.38 -31.57
CA VAL A 612 15.32 14.37 -30.90
C VAL A 612 15.27 15.82 -31.44
N ASN A 613 14.47 16.12 -32.47
CA ASN A 613 14.32 17.45 -33.09
C ASN A 613 12.93 18.10 -32.96
N ALA A 614 12.05 17.67 -32.04
CA ALA A 614 10.86 18.47 -31.72
C ALA A 614 11.18 19.43 -30.57
N PRO A 615 11.44 20.73 -30.81
CA PRO A 615 11.56 21.67 -29.72
C PRO A 615 10.22 21.72 -28.99
N LEU A 616 10.27 21.69 -27.64
CA LEU A 616 9.16 22.03 -26.76
C LEU A 616 8.81 23.52 -26.95
N LEU A 617 8.32 23.88 -28.13
CA LEU A 617 7.83 25.21 -28.42
C LEU A 617 6.33 25.21 -28.19
N ALA A 618 5.98 25.93 -27.12
CA ALA A 618 4.78 26.74 -26.97
C ALA A 618 3.59 26.31 -27.84
N ASP A 619 2.68 25.61 -27.18
CA ASP A 619 1.32 25.31 -27.57
C ASP A 619 0.69 26.37 -28.50
N ARG A 620 0.59 26.03 -29.80
CA ARG A 620 -0.16 26.81 -30.79
C ARG A 620 -1.67 26.77 -30.53
N ALA A 621 -2.18 25.82 -29.74
CA ALA A 621 -3.61 25.75 -29.41
C ALA A 621 -4.01 26.79 -28.35
N THR A 622 -3.07 27.28 -27.53
CA THR A 622 -3.35 28.31 -26.51
C THR A 622 -3.56 29.71 -27.11
N ARG A 623 -3.04 29.99 -28.32
CA ARG A 623 -3.22 31.30 -28.98
C ARG A 623 -4.50 31.43 -29.79
N VAL A 624 -5.10 30.32 -30.24
CA VAL A 624 -6.33 30.38 -31.04
C VAL A 624 -7.56 30.61 -30.13
N LEU A 625 -7.52 30.15 -28.88
CA LEU A 625 -8.61 30.39 -27.91
C LEU A 625 -8.57 31.77 -27.24
N LEU A 626 -7.46 32.51 -27.35
CA LEU A 626 -7.32 33.88 -26.82
C LEU A 626 -7.62 34.97 -27.86
N ALA A 627 -7.90 34.60 -29.12
CA ALA A 627 -8.22 35.54 -30.19
C ALA A 627 -9.73 35.77 -30.41
N GLU A 628 -10.61 34.96 -29.81
CA GLU A 628 -12.07 35.06 -29.98
C GLU A 628 -12.81 35.81 -28.85
N GLN A 629 -12.09 36.47 -27.94
CA GLN A 629 -12.67 37.39 -26.96
C GLN A 629 -12.15 38.82 -27.15
N ARG A 630 -12.66 39.49 -28.18
CA ARG A 630 -12.72 40.96 -28.21
C ARG A 630 -14.15 41.38 -28.57
N PRO A 631 -14.86 42.12 -27.71
CA PRO A 631 -16.13 42.72 -28.10
C PRO A 631 -15.86 43.86 -29.08
N SER A 632 -16.68 43.92 -30.13
CA SER A 632 -16.81 45.07 -31.01
C SER A 632 -17.25 46.29 -30.20
N SER A 633 -16.39 47.29 -30.06
CA SER A 633 -16.79 48.63 -29.61
C SER A 633 -16.65 49.63 -30.74
N THR A 634 -17.78 50.24 -31.06
CA THR A 634 -17.97 51.40 -31.92
C THR A 634 -17.15 52.60 -31.41
N ALA A 635 -16.39 53.22 -32.31
CA ALA A 635 -15.66 54.45 -32.06
C ALA A 635 -16.59 55.68 -32.13
N GLN A 636 -16.49 56.55 -31.13
CA GLN A 636 -16.78 57.99 -31.24
C GLN A 636 -15.49 58.76 -30.96
N VAL A 637 -15.21 59.73 -31.85
CA VAL A 637 -14.07 60.64 -31.87
C VAL A 637 -14.32 61.78 -30.85
N PRO A 638 -13.28 62.33 -30.20
CA PRO A 638 -12.80 63.64 -30.68
C PRO A 638 -11.28 63.81 -30.67
N SER A 639 -10.85 64.59 -31.66
CA SER A 639 -9.56 65.23 -31.88
C SER A 639 -9.15 66.22 -30.78
N VAL A 640 -7.87 66.27 -30.40
CA VAL A 640 -7.12 67.53 -30.19
C VAL A 640 -5.63 67.29 -30.50
N LEU A 641 -5.08 68.21 -31.29
CA LEU A 641 -3.68 68.35 -31.71
C LEU A 641 -2.73 68.69 -30.57
N GLY A 642 -1.44 68.33 -30.72
CA GLY A 642 -0.37 68.91 -29.91
C GLY A 642 0.99 68.27 -30.17
N ALA A 643 1.66 68.73 -31.23
CA ALA A 643 3.04 68.38 -31.56
C ALA A 643 4.05 69.06 -30.62
N THR A 644 5.15 68.38 -30.33
CA THR A 644 6.56 68.88 -30.34
C THR A 644 7.48 67.75 -29.85
N LEU A 645 8.39 67.25 -30.70
CA LEU A 645 9.86 67.53 -30.72
C LEU A 645 10.59 67.12 -29.42
N LEU A 646 11.81 66.57 -29.39
CA LEU A 646 12.80 65.96 -30.29
C LEU A 646 13.97 65.59 -29.33
N ALA A 647 14.95 64.81 -29.78
CA ALA A 647 16.34 64.74 -29.27
C ALA A 647 16.65 63.97 -27.97
N VAL A 648 17.77 63.25 -27.76
CA VAL A 648 18.80 62.49 -28.54
C VAL A 648 19.50 61.56 -27.50
N PHE A 649 20.24 60.55 -27.98
CA PHE A 649 21.38 59.80 -27.40
C PHE A 649 21.02 58.54 -26.59
N ALA A 650 21.18 57.28 -27.05
CA ALA A 650 22.26 56.53 -27.71
C ALA A 650 23.15 55.71 -26.74
N LEU A 651 23.45 54.46 -27.18
CA LEU A 651 24.73 53.72 -27.00
C LEU A 651 25.03 53.17 -25.57
N TRP A 652 25.41 51.91 -25.27
CA TRP A 652 26.10 50.74 -25.89
C TRP A 652 25.54 49.44 -25.24
N LEU A 653 25.34 48.25 -25.83
CA LEU A 653 26.20 47.25 -26.52
C LEU A 653 27.41 46.73 -25.71
N PHE A 654 27.26 45.55 -25.09
CA PHE A 654 27.84 44.28 -25.57
C PHE A 654 27.09 43.08 -24.98
#